data_AF-A0A6G1JQ25-F1
#
_entry.id   AF-A0A6G1JQ25-F1
#
_cell.length_a   1.000
_cell.length_b   1.000
_cell.length_c   1.000
_cell.angle_alpha   90.00
_cell.angle_beta   90.00
_cell.angle_gamma   90.00
#
_symmetry.space_group_name_H-M   'P 1'
#
loop_
_entity.id
_entity.type
_entity.pdbx_description
1 polymer ?
#
loop_
_entity_poly.entity_id
_entity_poly.type
_entity_poly.pdbx_seq_one_letter_code
_entity_poly.pdbx_strand_id
1 'polypeptide(L)'
;MRRPSIDCRRAAHSIASPPLQHIWISDDLLTRTFHQFFHQFFHRECAHQRRHGSHVPGPLEARRRAVKRRMTAQAHVSPPGGVPLPFSFGALLGYKSSSQPVWRYEPPSMPKQPRPMKQSVQTQLMAPETTVYPPLLPHPHKPHVEQALLEPPIPERSLQLSASEEQQAILLKTAHYEHHGDPTSFEPSVPDTYPSSSFLGGPQTTLLETKSQDTYNYPISLEPRVPERIPQPPISTDQETTSTSTSTSTSLETGSSATALETSGIRSRSKKRHVAKARMFVMRKWSKRKKYNTKIEKKAAQAIEKKESAAQLVACLSRFKMRISKAHEIPNSNIFDFLSQAIKSCCPVGKHAGKFTLLALQHLRRSRFTSNVIVSCLVRERISLPNLGTPESFELLRQLDNMSEMSPKTLDKLEYLYRKIASTATDKNRGKVSKRDAGLRMLYRAIWDHALRGRRSRVRLRASTINLLLDVNKKFSNPHMEIHLNKILRGRKCLADQINLLIRSRSGKHRRSSVGAPVLDCIPHTLLNAWISSFPGYLFEAVPNRNTSQKYRLLENWLRMLRALDSHIITTPENVGFSSLAFKSLAVYGVKPSAIGHYLMSLDHRTLVNALLQWIPQPKPFHLLPHEAGSTKWYQVSPKIPSHQVHDFVKTYRVLLDKDIESRVSRNELLARLLARMQRQAFPTHEFAKLIFHVIGEHKGIRTVYDILRRLRNKGVGLSDSEFLQEYFGKMLEPLHKQPHTSGHSTRQHNDYTLKYLQSIQALKLEYHDRTDKGMDGVVEYLESRRQLQFIVDSARDAHLLPSVYRGMAPDSLMKIRTELIHQIAYQYSLDRTRTVQENRRSVYYLYKYLRLNKLPIGPLVTRAAIRTNIIHPLLENQFVSSVQLTWVCKLVAHVEGVEVARRIEAIFFAWRGDLIKHAKRSLHAYGGSGKASVSTMKRLGLL
;
A
#
# COMPACT_ATOMS: atom_id res chain seq x y z
N MET A 1 -0.75 13.59 -22.91
CA MET A 1 -0.03 14.88 -22.73
C MET A 1 1.47 14.58 -22.62
N ARG A 2 2.37 15.49 -23.00
CA ARG A 2 3.82 15.35 -22.73
C ARG A 2 4.14 16.01 -21.38
N ARG A 3 5.20 15.54 -20.69
CA ARG A 3 5.79 16.25 -19.55
C ARG A 3 6.63 17.45 -20.07
N PRO A 4 6.81 18.54 -19.28
CA PRO A 4 7.76 19.59 -19.63
C PRO A 4 9.20 19.10 -19.53
N SER A 5 10.15 19.89 -20.05
CA SER A 5 11.59 19.63 -19.94
C SER A 5 12.14 20.03 -18.55
N ILE A 6 13.43 19.78 -18.32
CA ILE A 6 14.10 19.89 -17.02
C ILE A 6 14.44 21.35 -16.64
N ASP A 7 14.45 22.24 -17.64
CA ASP A 7 15.07 23.57 -17.58
C ASP A 7 14.36 24.51 -16.60
N CYS A 8 13.05 24.35 -16.42
CA CYS A 8 12.25 25.09 -15.44
C CYS A 8 12.68 24.87 -13.98
N ARG A 9 13.58 23.92 -13.68
CA ARG A 9 14.13 23.75 -12.32
C ARG A 9 15.24 24.73 -11.97
N ARG A 10 15.99 25.29 -12.93
CA ARG A 10 17.06 26.26 -12.60
C ARG A 10 16.50 27.64 -12.26
N ALA A 11 15.50 28.11 -13.00
CA ALA A 11 14.83 29.39 -12.71
C ALA A 11 14.13 29.44 -11.34
N ALA A 12 13.79 28.28 -10.75
CA ALA A 12 13.22 28.18 -9.41
C ALA A 12 14.24 28.23 -8.26
N HIS A 13 15.54 28.23 -8.56
CA HIS A 13 16.63 28.24 -7.57
C HIS A 13 17.49 29.53 -7.60
N SER A 14 17.21 30.47 -8.51
CA SER A 14 17.90 31.78 -8.57
C SER A 14 17.07 32.94 -8.00
N ILE A 15 15.87 32.68 -7.46
CA ILE A 15 15.13 33.66 -6.66
C ILE A 15 15.61 33.51 -5.22
N ALA A 16 16.76 34.14 -4.92
CA ALA A 16 17.04 34.55 -3.55
C ALA A 16 16.02 35.63 -3.20
N SER A 17 15.18 35.39 -2.19
CA SER A 17 14.27 36.43 -1.71
C SER A 17 15.10 37.62 -1.21
N PRO A 18 14.87 38.86 -1.69
CA PRO A 18 15.40 40.02 -0.99
C PRO A 18 14.86 40.02 0.46
N PRO A 19 15.58 40.64 1.42
CA PRO A 19 15.09 40.77 2.79
C PRO A 19 13.70 41.39 2.76
N LEU A 20 12.75 40.77 3.47
CA LEU A 20 11.36 41.22 3.49
C LEU A 20 11.29 42.61 4.09
N GLN A 21 11.11 43.64 3.25
CA GLN A 21 10.67 44.95 3.71
C GLN A 21 9.25 44.81 4.25
N HIS A 22 9.16 44.58 5.55
CA HIS A 22 7.92 44.59 6.30
C HIS A 22 7.36 46.02 6.25
N ILE A 23 6.28 46.23 5.48
CA ILE A 23 5.55 47.50 5.52
C ILE A 23 4.79 47.52 6.84
N TRP A 24 5.36 48.20 7.84
CA TRP A 24 4.74 48.42 9.13
C TRP A 24 3.56 49.38 8.95
N ILE A 25 2.35 48.82 8.86
CA ILE A 25 1.10 49.57 9.00
C ILE A 25 0.94 49.85 10.49
N SER A 26 0.86 51.12 10.90
CA SER A 26 0.55 51.46 12.29
C SER A 26 -0.89 51.07 12.64
N ASP A 27 -1.12 50.66 13.88
CA ASP A 27 -2.47 50.31 14.35
C ASP A 27 -3.43 51.50 14.24
N ASP A 28 -2.96 52.75 14.31
CA ASP A 28 -3.75 53.95 14.01
C ASP A 28 -4.24 54.00 12.56
N LEU A 29 -3.39 53.65 11.59
CA LEU A 29 -3.77 53.65 10.17
C LEU A 29 -4.75 52.51 9.86
N LEU A 30 -4.52 51.34 10.49
CA LEU A 30 -5.44 50.21 10.42
C LEU A 30 -6.80 50.58 11.04
N THR A 31 -6.78 51.18 12.24
CA THR A 31 -7.99 51.58 12.98
C THR A 31 -8.76 52.68 12.25
N ARG A 32 -8.10 53.73 11.75
CA ARG A 32 -8.74 54.79 10.96
C ARG A 32 -9.38 54.26 9.68
N THR A 33 -8.70 53.38 8.92
CA THR A 33 -9.27 52.81 7.70
C THR A 33 -10.43 51.84 8.00
N PHE A 34 -10.36 51.08 9.09
CA PHE A 34 -11.46 50.22 9.55
C PHE A 34 -12.68 51.06 10.00
N HIS A 35 -12.47 52.12 10.79
CA HIS A 35 -13.53 53.05 11.19
C HIS A 35 -14.16 53.78 10.00
N GLN A 36 -13.36 54.28 9.04
CA GLN A 36 -13.89 54.88 7.82
C GLN A 36 -14.76 53.89 7.03
N PHE A 37 -14.31 52.64 6.88
CA PHE A 37 -15.07 51.60 6.18
C PHE A 37 -16.43 51.34 6.85
N PHE A 38 -16.47 51.18 8.18
CA PHE A 38 -17.73 50.98 8.90
C PHE A 38 -18.63 52.22 8.89
N HIS A 39 -18.08 53.41 9.14
CA HIS A 39 -18.86 54.64 9.21
C HIS A 39 -19.46 55.04 7.85
N GLN A 40 -18.77 54.72 6.75
CA GLN A 40 -19.28 54.97 5.39
C GLN A 40 -20.32 53.91 4.94
N PHE A 41 -20.31 52.69 5.50
CA PHE A 41 -21.25 51.63 5.14
C PHE A 41 -22.54 51.61 5.97
N PHE A 42 -22.53 52.12 7.20
CA PHE A 42 -23.67 52.04 8.13
C PHE A 42 -24.44 53.36 8.36
N HIS A 43 -23.85 54.54 8.10
CA HIS A 43 -24.48 55.85 8.39
C HIS A 43 -24.95 56.65 7.16
N ARG A 44 -25.28 56.00 6.04
CA ARG A 44 -26.03 56.65 4.94
C ARG A 44 -27.42 56.06 4.77
N GLU A 45 -28.37 56.66 5.46
CA GLU A 45 -29.80 56.40 5.29
C GLU A 45 -30.32 56.99 3.97
N CYS A 46 -30.33 56.20 2.90
CA CYS A 46 -30.99 56.57 1.65
C CYS A 46 -32.39 55.94 1.59
N ALA A 47 -33.39 56.64 2.10
CA ALA A 47 -34.75 56.15 2.36
C ALA A 47 -35.60 55.75 1.12
N HIS A 48 -35.07 55.80 -0.10
CA HIS A 48 -35.86 55.74 -1.35
C HIS A 48 -35.42 54.64 -2.35
N GLN A 49 -34.91 53.50 -1.88
CA GLN A 49 -34.63 52.37 -2.78
C GLN A 49 -35.22 51.02 -2.34
N ARG A 50 -36.55 50.93 -2.36
CA ARG A 50 -37.30 49.66 -2.42
C ARG A 50 -36.95 48.89 -3.71
N ARG A 51 -35.87 48.10 -3.69
CA ARG A 51 -35.54 47.20 -4.80
C ARG A 51 -36.44 45.96 -4.76
N HIS A 52 -37.16 45.69 -5.85
CA HIS A 52 -37.91 44.44 -6.01
C HIS A 52 -36.98 43.22 -5.88
N GLY A 53 -37.42 42.20 -5.14
CA GLY A 53 -36.62 41.03 -4.79
C GLY A 53 -36.39 40.07 -5.97
N SER A 54 -35.28 40.26 -6.69
CA SER A 54 -34.81 39.28 -7.69
C SER A 54 -34.54 37.93 -7.02
N HIS A 55 -35.27 36.88 -7.43
CA HIS A 55 -35.19 35.53 -6.83
C HIS A 55 -33.86 34.78 -7.05
N VAL A 56 -32.85 35.42 -7.64
CA VAL A 56 -31.53 34.85 -7.91
C VAL A 56 -30.61 35.08 -6.71
N PRO A 57 -30.18 34.02 -5.97
CA PRO A 57 -29.25 34.19 -4.86
C PRO A 57 -27.87 34.64 -5.37
N GLY A 58 -27.35 35.75 -4.82
CA GLY A 58 -26.04 36.29 -5.20
C GLY A 58 -24.88 35.31 -4.99
N PRO A 59 -23.70 35.51 -5.61
CA PRO A 59 -22.67 34.48 -5.76
C PRO A 59 -22.21 33.79 -4.46
N LEU A 60 -22.15 34.54 -3.34
CA LEU A 60 -21.80 34.00 -2.02
C LEU A 60 -22.93 33.16 -1.42
N GLU A 61 -24.19 33.56 -1.60
CA GLU A 61 -25.36 32.82 -1.15
C GLU A 61 -25.58 31.56 -2.02
N ALA A 62 -25.34 31.65 -3.33
CA ALA A 62 -25.28 30.50 -4.22
C ALA A 62 -24.20 29.49 -3.78
N ARG A 63 -23.00 29.96 -3.38
CA ARG A 63 -21.95 29.12 -2.80
C ARG A 63 -22.37 28.49 -1.46
N ARG A 64 -22.97 29.26 -0.54
CA ARG A 64 -23.50 28.74 0.74
C ARG A 64 -24.55 27.66 0.50
N ARG A 65 -25.51 27.89 -0.40
CA ARG A 65 -26.53 26.90 -0.80
C ARG A 65 -25.92 25.67 -1.47
N ALA A 66 -24.91 25.83 -2.33
CA ALA A 66 -24.21 24.72 -2.96
C ALA A 66 -23.43 23.85 -1.95
N VAL A 67 -22.71 24.46 -1.00
CA VAL A 67 -22.02 23.74 0.09
C VAL A 67 -23.03 23.04 1.00
N LYS A 68 -24.11 23.71 1.40
CA LYS A 68 -25.19 23.13 2.21
C LYS A 68 -25.79 21.90 1.51
N ARG A 69 -26.20 22.02 0.23
CA ARG A 69 -26.69 20.91 -0.59
C ARG A 69 -25.68 19.75 -0.69
N ARG A 70 -24.38 20.04 -0.82
CA ARG A 70 -23.32 19.01 -0.84
C ARG A 70 -23.26 18.22 0.47
N MET A 71 -23.38 18.91 1.61
CA MET A 71 -23.37 18.27 2.92
C MET A 71 -24.67 17.47 3.19
N THR A 72 -25.85 17.96 2.81
CA THR A 72 -27.08 17.14 2.90
C THR A 72 -27.00 15.91 2.01
N ALA A 73 -26.55 16.06 0.76
CA ALA A 73 -26.38 14.93 -0.15
C ALA A 73 -25.39 13.89 0.37
N GLN A 74 -24.32 14.30 1.07
CA GLN A 74 -23.38 13.37 1.70
C GLN A 74 -23.94 12.70 2.97
N ALA A 75 -24.81 13.37 3.74
CA ALA A 75 -25.45 12.78 4.91
C ALA A 75 -26.38 11.60 4.54
N HIS A 76 -27.08 11.69 3.41
CA HIS A 76 -27.97 10.62 2.92
C HIS A 76 -27.26 9.38 2.35
N VAL A 77 -25.93 9.38 2.18
CA VAL A 77 -25.16 8.20 1.71
C VAL A 77 -24.48 7.51 2.91
N SER A 78 -25.27 7.28 3.97
CA SER A 78 -24.86 6.49 5.13
C SER A 78 -25.46 5.07 5.00
N PRO A 79 -24.65 4.00 4.96
CA PRO A 79 -25.21 2.64 4.98
C PRO A 79 -25.86 2.35 6.35
N PRO A 80 -26.99 1.61 6.39
CA PRO A 80 -27.61 1.22 7.65
C PRO A 80 -26.67 0.31 8.47
N GLY A 81 -26.68 0.46 9.80
CA GLY A 81 -25.85 -0.34 10.72
C GLY A 81 -24.59 0.35 11.28
N GLY A 82 -24.48 1.68 11.20
CA GLY A 82 -23.39 2.43 11.85
C GLY A 82 -23.57 2.61 13.36
N VAL A 83 -22.83 1.84 14.17
CA VAL A 83 -22.76 2.03 15.64
C VAL A 83 -22.18 3.43 15.96
N PRO A 84 -22.76 4.20 16.90
CA PRO A 84 -22.27 5.54 17.23
C PRO A 84 -20.89 5.51 17.92
N LEU A 85 -20.04 6.47 17.56
CA LEU A 85 -18.71 6.65 18.15
C LEU A 85 -18.80 7.38 19.53
N PRO A 86 -18.02 6.97 20.55
CA PRO A 86 -18.08 7.58 21.90
C PRO A 86 -17.55 9.03 21.97
N PHE A 87 -16.87 9.51 20.93
CA PHE A 87 -16.42 10.90 20.82
C PHE A 87 -16.84 11.53 19.49
N SER A 88 -17.73 12.52 19.57
CA SER A 88 -18.11 13.41 18.46
C SER A 88 -17.77 14.86 18.80
N PHE A 89 -16.89 15.48 18.02
CA PHE A 89 -16.56 16.91 18.14
C PHE A 89 -17.76 17.84 17.86
N GLY A 90 -18.79 17.36 17.13
CA GLY A 90 -20.00 18.14 16.88
C GLY A 90 -20.77 18.51 18.15
N ALA A 91 -20.72 17.65 19.18
CA ALA A 91 -21.33 17.92 20.48
C ALA A 91 -20.66 19.10 21.23
N LEU A 92 -19.38 19.37 20.98
CA LEU A 92 -18.64 20.50 21.56
C LEU A 92 -19.11 21.87 21.04
N LEU A 93 -19.77 21.87 19.88
CA LEU A 93 -20.28 23.03 19.15
C LEU A 93 -21.82 23.17 19.23
N GLY A 94 -22.49 22.35 20.05
CA GLY A 94 -23.94 22.45 20.26
C GLY A 94 -24.81 21.86 19.14
N TYR A 95 -24.22 21.22 18.14
CA TYR A 95 -24.99 20.50 17.12
C TYR A 95 -25.60 19.22 17.70
N LYS A 96 -26.83 19.34 18.23
CA LYS A 96 -27.67 18.19 18.56
C LYS A 96 -27.97 17.40 17.29
N SER A 97 -27.38 16.21 17.16
CA SER A 97 -27.93 15.17 16.30
C SER A 97 -29.17 14.59 16.98
N SER A 98 -30.32 15.22 16.77
CA SER A 98 -31.61 14.60 17.12
C SER A 98 -31.75 13.27 16.39
N SER A 99 -32.16 12.23 17.10
CA SER A 99 -32.84 11.10 16.45
C SER A 99 -33.98 11.67 15.60
N GLN A 100 -34.18 11.14 14.38
CA GLN A 100 -35.29 11.59 13.55
C GLN A 100 -36.61 11.23 14.25
N PRO A 101 -37.49 12.19 14.55
CA PRO A 101 -38.85 11.84 14.96
C PRO A 101 -39.57 11.27 13.74
N VAL A 102 -40.10 10.06 13.85
CA VAL A 102 -40.76 9.36 12.74
C VAL A 102 -42.18 9.90 12.53
N TRP A 103 -42.25 11.12 12.00
CA TRP A 103 -43.50 11.67 11.48
C TRP A 103 -43.60 11.34 9.99
N ARG A 104 -44.37 10.28 9.67
CA ARG A 104 -44.96 10.17 8.33
C ARG A 104 -46.01 11.26 8.19
N TYR A 105 -45.96 11.99 7.08
CA TYR A 105 -47.09 12.78 6.64
C TYR A 105 -48.05 11.84 5.90
N GLU A 106 -49.21 11.57 6.49
CA GLU A 106 -50.35 11.00 5.77
C GLU A 106 -51.29 12.17 5.40
N PRO A 107 -51.74 12.26 4.14
CA PRO A 107 -52.66 13.31 3.73
C PRO A 107 -54.02 13.11 4.41
N PRO A 108 -54.73 14.18 4.80
CA PRO A 108 -56.01 14.07 5.48
C PRO A 108 -57.04 13.37 4.57
N SER A 109 -57.44 12.16 4.96
CA SER A 109 -58.53 11.42 4.31
C SER A 109 -59.87 12.10 4.59
N MET A 110 -60.65 12.37 3.55
CA MET A 110 -61.95 13.05 3.66
C MET A 110 -62.93 12.22 4.52
N PRO A 111 -63.76 12.88 5.35
CA PRO A 111 -64.74 12.18 6.19
C PRO A 111 -65.77 11.46 5.32
N LYS A 112 -65.88 10.13 5.48
CA LYS A 112 -66.94 9.35 4.84
C LYS A 112 -68.28 9.72 5.46
N GLN A 113 -69.20 10.22 4.65
CA GLN A 113 -70.61 10.39 5.05
C GLN A 113 -71.21 9.03 5.45
N PRO A 114 -72.11 8.99 6.46
CA PRO A 114 -72.95 7.82 6.66
C PRO A 114 -73.88 7.65 5.45
N ARG A 115 -74.11 6.40 5.02
CA ARG A 115 -75.20 6.03 4.12
C ARG A 115 -76.12 5.03 4.81
N PRO A 116 -77.44 5.07 4.51
CA PRO A 116 -78.46 4.55 5.40
C PRO A 116 -78.61 3.03 5.35
N MET A 117 -79.26 2.48 6.38
CA MET A 117 -79.80 1.13 6.37
C MET A 117 -80.76 0.92 5.21
N LYS A 118 -80.73 -0.29 4.62
CA LYS A 118 -81.90 -0.90 3.98
C LYS A 118 -81.99 -2.36 4.39
N GLN A 119 -83.19 -2.79 4.77
CA GLN A 119 -83.51 -4.17 5.11
C GLN A 119 -83.99 -4.89 3.85
N SER A 120 -83.49 -6.11 3.60
CA SER A 120 -84.15 -7.19 2.87
C SER A 120 -83.20 -8.38 2.77
N VAL A 121 -83.57 -9.66 2.91
CA VAL A 121 -84.67 -10.40 3.56
C VAL A 121 -84.44 -11.88 3.17
N GLN A 122 -84.83 -12.83 4.04
CA GLN A 122 -85.10 -14.25 3.74
C GLN A 122 -83.98 -15.32 3.53
N THR A 123 -84.22 -16.44 4.24
CA THR A 123 -84.21 -17.85 3.74
C THR A 123 -82.93 -18.72 3.83
N GLN A 124 -82.87 -19.53 4.91
CA GLN A 124 -82.73 -21.02 4.95
C GLN A 124 -81.44 -21.69 4.34
N LEU A 125 -81.03 -22.95 4.66
CA LEU A 125 -81.49 -24.00 5.60
C LEU A 125 -80.28 -24.87 6.09
N MET A 126 -80.44 -25.55 7.24
CA MET A 126 -79.84 -26.84 7.71
C MET A 126 -78.47 -27.39 7.21
N ALA A 127 -77.54 -27.61 8.17
CA ALA A 127 -77.08 -28.91 8.76
C ALA A 127 -76.82 -30.19 7.88
N PRO A 128 -76.06 -31.22 8.34
CA PRO A 128 -75.02 -31.32 9.40
C PRO A 128 -73.74 -32.16 9.01
N GLU A 129 -72.86 -32.41 9.99
CA GLU A 129 -71.96 -33.59 10.22
C GLU A 129 -71.13 -34.26 9.09
N THR A 130 -69.81 -34.41 9.32
CA THR A 130 -69.19 -35.72 9.64
C THR A 130 -67.74 -35.61 10.19
N THR A 131 -67.23 -36.72 10.75
CA THR A 131 -66.02 -36.89 11.58
C THR A 131 -64.72 -37.22 10.82
N VAL A 132 -63.56 -37.14 11.51
CA VAL A 132 -62.51 -38.19 11.68
C VAL A 132 -61.11 -37.61 12.07
N TYR A 133 -60.40 -38.31 12.97
CA TYR A 133 -59.02 -38.10 13.50
C TYR A 133 -58.22 -39.45 13.35
N PRO A 134 -56.93 -39.67 13.76
CA PRO A 134 -55.94 -38.85 14.52
C PRO A 134 -54.67 -38.60 13.65
N PRO A 135 -53.38 -39.03 13.86
CA PRO A 135 -52.59 -39.42 15.04
C PRO A 135 -51.12 -38.88 15.21
N LEU A 136 -50.82 -38.45 16.44
CA LEU A 136 -49.66 -38.82 17.30
C LEU A 136 -48.17 -38.44 17.00
N LEU A 137 -47.67 -37.50 17.83
CA LEU A 137 -46.48 -37.59 18.75
C LEU A 137 -45.02 -37.67 18.20
N PRO A 138 -43.96 -37.47 19.05
CA PRO A 138 -43.91 -37.01 20.46
C PRO A 138 -42.96 -35.80 20.77
N HIS A 139 -43.03 -35.30 22.01
CA HIS A 139 -42.03 -34.43 22.68
C HIS A 139 -41.19 -35.23 23.71
N PRO A 140 -40.12 -34.62 24.28
CA PRO A 140 -39.82 -34.85 25.70
C PRO A 140 -39.58 -33.58 26.54
N HIS A 141 -40.37 -33.47 27.62
CA HIS A 141 -40.15 -32.91 28.97
C HIS A 141 -39.19 -31.74 29.29
N LYS A 142 -39.72 -30.86 30.16
CA LYS A 142 -39.00 -30.17 31.24
C LYS A 142 -39.76 -30.40 32.57
N PRO A 143 -39.09 -30.42 33.75
CA PRO A 143 -39.75 -30.39 35.06
C PRO A 143 -40.05 -28.96 35.56
N HIS A 144 -40.80 -28.87 36.66
CA HIS A 144 -41.41 -27.66 37.25
C HIS A 144 -41.10 -27.59 38.76
N VAL A 145 -40.71 -26.41 39.28
CA VAL A 145 -40.80 -25.91 40.68
C VAL A 145 -40.61 -24.38 40.54
N GLU A 146 -41.45 -23.42 40.94
CA GLU A 146 -42.47 -23.25 41.99
C GLU A 146 -41.98 -22.45 43.23
N GLN A 147 -42.49 -21.22 43.33
CA GLN A 147 -42.93 -20.38 44.47
C GLN A 147 -42.58 -20.81 45.92
N ALA A 148 -42.42 -19.91 46.90
CA ALA A 148 -42.36 -18.43 46.99
C ALA A 148 -41.87 -18.02 48.41
N LEU A 149 -41.63 -16.72 48.69
CA LEU A 149 -41.97 -15.97 49.94
C LEU A 149 -41.34 -14.54 49.98
N LEU A 150 -41.63 -13.78 51.04
CA LEU A 150 -41.47 -12.32 51.15
C LEU A 150 -40.99 -11.88 52.57
N GLU A 151 -40.73 -10.57 52.74
CA GLU A 151 -40.42 -9.86 54.02
C GLU A 151 -38.97 -10.02 54.61
N PRO A 152 -38.57 -9.28 55.67
CA PRO A 152 -38.37 -7.81 55.66
C PRO A 152 -36.99 -7.35 56.26
N PRO A 153 -36.64 -6.04 56.22
CA PRO A 153 -35.29 -5.54 56.58
C PRO A 153 -35.19 -4.69 57.89
N ILE A 154 -34.15 -4.94 58.72
CA ILE A 154 -33.74 -4.13 59.89
C ILE A 154 -32.22 -4.33 60.15
N PRO A 155 -31.49 -3.51 60.94
CA PRO A 155 -31.04 -2.14 60.62
C PRO A 155 -29.49 -1.98 60.55
N GLU A 156 -29.06 -0.74 60.39
CA GLU A 156 -27.67 -0.28 60.54
C GLU A 156 -27.09 -0.49 61.95
N ARG A 157 -25.77 -0.65 62.06
CA ARG A 157 -25.00 -0.37 63.28
C ARG A 157 -23.76 0.44 62.97
N SER A 158 -23.59 1.54 63.68
CA SER A 158 -22.44 2.43 63.59
C SER A 158 -21.26 1.91 64.42
N LEU A 159 -20.05 2.13 63.92
CA LEU A 159 -18.82 2.12 64.72
C LEU A 159 -17.97 3.32 64.32
N GLN A 160 -17.81 4.25 65.26
CA GLN A 160 -16.75 5.24 65.22
C GLN A 160 -15.45 4.55 65.68
N LEU A 161 -14.30 4.97 65.14
CA LEU A 161 -13.02 4.85 65.82
C LEU A 161 -12.09 5.97 65.34
N SER A 162 -11.15 6.34 66.21
CA SER A 162 -10.51 7.66 66.25
C SER A 162 -9.18 7.74 65.48
N ALA A 163 -8.68 8.96 65.35
CA ALA A 163 -7.34 9.23 64.84
C ALA A 163 -6.32 9.34 65.99
N SER A 164 -5.14 8.76 65.77
CA SER A 164 -3.81 9.29 66.13
C SER A 164 -2.85 8.71 65.07
N GLU A 165 -2.08 9.53 64.37
CA GLU A 165 -0.73 9.93 64.76
C GLU A 165 0.22 8.76 64.98
N GLU A 166 1.03 8.46 63.96
CA GLU A 166 2.48 8.36 64.17
C GLU A 166 3.23 8.73 62.88
N GLN A 167 4.35 9.44 63.03
CA GLN A 167 5.29 9.75 61.96
C GLN A 167 6.69 9.28 62.36
N GLN A 168 7.47 8.85 61.37
CA GLN A 168 8.91 9.14 61.15
C GLN A 168 9.77 7.91 60.80
N ALA A 169 10.73 8.14 59.89
CA ALA A 169 11.88 7.28 59.57
C ALA A 169 11.53 5.87 59.01
N ILE A 170 12.35 5.19 58.20
CA ILE A 170 13.81 5.13 58.14
C ILE A 170 14.35 5.22 56.70
N LEU A 171 15.62 5.63 56.58
CA LEU A 171 16.34 5.83 55.32
C LEU A 171 16.91 4.52 54.72
N LEU A 172 17.29 4.57 53.45
CA LEU A 172 17.95 3.50 52.70
C LEU A 172 19.23 2.99 53.39
N LYS A 173 19.43 1.67 53.40
CA LYS A 173 20.76 1.03 53.45
C LYS A 173 20.95 0.12 52.23
N THR A 174 21.74 0.59 51.28
CA THR A 174 22.40 -0.26 50.27
C THR A 174 23.60 -0.96 50.88
N ALA A 175 23.85 -2.20 50.49
CA ALA A 175 25.09 -2.92 50.77
C ALA A 175 25.53 -3.70 49.53
N HIS A 176 26.82 -3.60 49.19
CA HIS A 176 27.47 -4.50 48.25
C HIS A 176 27.76 -5.85 48.92
N TYR A 177 27.95 -6.90 48.12
CA TYR A 177 29.02 -7.87 48.37
C TYR A 177 29.51 -8.46 47.03
N GLU A 178 30.79 -8.74 46.94
CA GLU A 178 31.47 -9.35 45.78
C GLU A 178 32.23 -10.64 46.21
N HIS A 179 32.78 -11.32 45.20
CA HIS A 179 33.89 -12.29 45.22
C HIS A 179 33.68 -13.80 45.50
N HIS A 180 34.11 -14.55 44.48
CA HIS A 180 34.86 -15.82 44.45
C HIS A 180 34.29 -17.14 44.98
N GLY A 181 34.53 -18.21 44.20
CA GLY A 181 34.30 -19.61 44.55
C GLY A 181 34.16 -20.51 43.32
N ASP A 182 35.27 -21.04 42.81
CA ASP A 182 35.39 -21.97 41.65
C ASP A 182 36.68 -22.81 41.86
N PRO A 183 36.90 -24.01 41.29
CA PRO A 183 36.01 -24.91 40.54
C PRO A 183 35.98 -26.37 41.08
N THR A 184 35.14 -27.25 40.53
CA THR A 184 35.42 -28.70 40.43
C THR A 184 34.90 -29.31 39.12
N SER A 185 35.59 -30.36 38.65
CA SER A 185 35.42 -31.00 37.34
C SER A 185 34.76 -32.38 37.43
N PHE A 186 33.97 -32.76 36.41
CA PHE A 186 33.65 -34.16 36.12
C PHE A 186 33.48 -34.40 34.61
N GLU A 187 34.21 -35.38 34.07
CA GLU A 187 33.97 -35.98 32.76
C GLU A 187 33.02 -37.18 32.87
N PRO A 188 32.38 -37.60 31.76
CA PRO A 188 32.01 -38.99 31.56
C PRO A 188 32.62 -39.59 30.28
N SER A 189 33.25 -40.75 30.43
CA SER A 189 33.88 -41.56 29.37
C SER A 189 32.89 -42.24 28.41
N VAL A 190 33.31 -42.49 27.17
CA VAL A 190 32.60 -43.32 26.17
C VAL A 190 33.58 -44.34 25.56
N PRO A 191 33.22 -45.63 25.37
CA PRO A 191 34.16 -46.68 24.96
C PRO A 191 34.24 -46.91 23.44
N ASP A 192 35.41 -47.40 22.99
CA ASP A 192 35.67 -47.92 21.63
C ASP A 192 35.31 -49.42 21.51
N THR A 193 34.89 -49.88 20.31
CA THR A 193 35.26 -51.20 19.72
C THR A 193 34.69 -51.42 18.30
N TYR A 194 35.55 -51.30 17.27
CA TYR A 194 35.63 -52.06 15.99
C TYR A 194 34.39 -52.27 15.04
N PRO A 195 34.59 -52.72 13.78
CA PRO A 195 35.80 -52.74 12.94
C PRO A 195 35.67 -52.06 11.57
N SER A 196 36.83 -51.90 10.92
CA SER A 196 37.07 -51.39 9.57
C SER A 196 36.29 -52.08 8.43
N SER A 197 36.02 -51.32 7.37
CA SER A 197 36.07 -51.86 5.99
C SER A 197 36.85 -50.90 5.09
N SER A 198 37.74 -51.44 4.25
CA SER A 198 38.73 -50.67 3.50
C SER A 198 38.71 -51.04 2.02
N PHE A 199 38.57 -50.07 1.12
CA PHE A 199 38.92 -50.26 -0.29
C PHE A 199 39.55 -49.03 -0.94
N LEU A 200 40.56 -49.33 -1.75
CA LEU A 200 41.41 -48.47 -2.58
C LEU A 200 40.60 -47.51 -3.49
N GLY A 201 41.13 -46.38 -3.96
CA GLY A 201 42.46 -45.79 -3.79
C GLY A 201 42.70 -44.69 -4.85
N GLY A 202 43.64 -43.76 -4.62
CA GLY A 202 43.93 -42.68 -5.57
C GLY A 202 45.30 -42.05 -5.31
N PRO A 203 46.08 -41.69 -6.34
CA PRO A 203 47.50 -41.38 -6.19
C PRO A 203 47.75 -40.01 -5.55
N GLN A 204 48.73 -39.96 -4.65
CA GLN A 204 49.36 -38.72 -4.22
C GLN A 204 50.23 -38.15 -5.35
N THR A 205 50.24 -36.83 -5.53
CA THR A 205 51.35 -36.12 -6.18
C THR A 205 52.12 -35.37 -5.11
N THR A 206 53.43 -35.56 -5.09
CA THR A 206 54.32 -35.08 -4.02
C THR A 206 54.36 -33.56 -3.92
N LEU A 207 54.44 -33.07 -2.68
CA LEU A 207 54.91 -31.73 -2.36
C LEU A 207 56.44 -31.70 -2.51
N LEU A 208 56.96 -30.58 -2.99
CA LEU A 208 58.36 -30.21 -2.86
C LEU A 208 58.40 -28.79 -2.29
N GLU A 209 58.91 -28.65 -1.08
CA GLU A 209 59.13 -27.34 -0.48
C GLU A 209 60.30 -26.62 -1.14
N THR A 210 60.15 -25.33 -1.39
CA THR A 210 61.29 -24.41 -1.44
C THR A 210 60.91 -23.15 -0.68
N LYS A 211 61.62 -22.89 0.43
CA LYS A 211 61.61 -21.60 1.11
C LYS A 211 62.37 -20.60 0.26
N SER A 212 61.80 -19.40 0.09
CA SER A 212 62.61 -18.19 0.10
C SER A 212 61.81 -17.07 0.73
N GLN A 213 62.35 -16.49 1.78
CA GLN A 213 62.04 -15.09 2.10
C GLN A 213 62.73 -14.24 1.04
N ASP A 214 62.13 -13.12 0.66
CA ASP A 214 62.92 -11.95 0.31
C ASP A 214 62.09 -10.67 0.50
N THR A 215 62.75 -9.58 0.91
CA THR A 215 62.07 -8.41 1.49
C THR A 215 62.45 -7.14 0.76
N TYR A 216 61.54 -6.60 -0.07
CA TYR A 216 61.76 -5.33 -0.78
C TYR A 216 60.67 -4.31 -0.49
N ASN A 217 61.04 -3.29 0.28
CA ASN A 217 60.29 -2.04 0.41
C ASN A 217 60.53 -1.15 -0.81
N TYR A 218 59.48 -0.50 -1.31
CA TYR A 218 59.55 0.70 -2.14
C TYR A 218 58.29 1.56 -1.86
N PRO A 219 58.30 2.89 -2.11
CA PRO A 219 57.79 3.83 -1.13
C PRO A 219 56.51 4.55 -1.57
N ILE A 220 55.92 5.29 -0.64
CA ILE A 220 54.80 6.19 -0.90
C ILE A 220 55.34 7.51 -1.46
N SER A 221 54.90 7.94 -2.66
CA SER A 221 54.38 9.31 -2.91
C SER A 221 54.06 9.62 -4.38
N LEU A 222 53.16 10.61 -4.54
CA LEU A 222 52.91 11.53 -5.65
C LEU A 222 51.61 11.41 -6.45
N GLU A 223 51.18 12.57 -6.94
CA GLU A 223 49.83 12.89 -7.42
C GLU A 223 49.58 12.53 -8.89
N PRO A 224 48.33 12.22 -9.28
CA PRO A 224 47.88 12.36 -10.66
C PRO A 224 47.42 13.81 -10.92
N ARG A 225 48.23 14.58 -11.66
CA ARG A 225 47.88 15.94 -12.14
C ARG A 225 46.60 15.96 -12.97
N VAL A 226 45.92 17.11 -12.98
CA VAL A 226 44.77 17.38 -13.85
C VAL A 226 45.21 17.44 -15.33
N PRO A 227 44.53 16.77 -16.27
CA PRO A 227 44.83 16.91 -17.69
C PRO A 227 44.31 18.23 -18.26
N GLU A 228 45.15 18.92 -19.03
CA GLU A 228 44.86 20.22 -19.65
C GLU A 228 43.85 20.17 -20.80
N ARG A 229 43.42 21.36 -21.24
CA ARG A 229 42.57 21.54 -22.42
C ARG A 229 43.37 21.35 -23.71
N ILE A 230 42.87 20.53 -24.61
CA ILE A 230 43.31 20.53 -26.02
C ILE A 230 42.55 21.64 -26.78
N PRO A 231 43.18 22.40 -27.71
CA PRO A 231 42.55 23.56 -28.36
C PRO A 231 41.44 23.22 -29.36
N GLN A 232 40.66 24.23 -29.75
CA GLN A 232 39.81 24.20 -30.94
C GLN A 232 40.59 24.72 -32.17
N PRO A 233 40.39 24.16 -33.37
CA PRO A 233 40.91 24.73 -34.61
C PRO A 233 40.15 26.03 -34.98
N PRO A 234 40.77 26.94 -35.76
CA PRO A 234 40.18 28.23 -36.11
C PRO A 234 39.04 28.11 -37.13
N ILE A 235 38.23 29.17 -37.22
CA ILE A 235 37.24 29.39 -38.26
C ILE A 235 37.91 30.19 -39.38
N SER A 236 37.89 29.67 -40.61
CA SER A 236 38.33 30.38 -41.82
C SER A 236 37.13 30.62 -42.73
N THR A 237 36.79 31.89 -42.97
CA THR A 237 35.96 32.32 -44.10
C THR A 237 36.82 32.39 -45.36
N ASP A 238 36.35 31.83 -46.46
CA ASP A 238 36.01 32.56 -47.70
C ASP A 238 35.72 31.60 -48.88
N GLN A 239 34.85 32.04 -49.79
CA GLN A 239 34.84 31.89 -51.28
C GLN A 239 35.17 30.51 -51.93
N GLU A 240 34.70 30.13 -53.14
CA GLU A 240 33.82 30.76 -54.13
C GLU A 240 33.22 29.69 -55.09
N THR A 241 31.99 29.88 -55.59
CA THR A 241 31.37 29.14 -56.73
C THR A 241 31.28 27.59 -56.59
N THR A 242 30.59 26.80 -57.42
CA THR A 242 29.47 26.99 -58.35
C THR A 242 28.18 26.35 -57.71
N SER A 243 27.08 25.91 -58.34
CA SER A 243 26.59 25.81 -59.72
C SER A 243 25.04 25.83 -59.77
N THR A 244 24.51 25.95 -60.99
CA THR A 244 23.09 25.88 -61.40
C THR A 244 22.29 24.62 -61.01
N SER A 245 21.02 24.83 -60.63
CA SER A 245 19.90 24.06 -61.22
C SER A 245 18.56 24.83 -61.14
N THR A 246 18.01 25.16 -62.30
CA THR A 246 16.85 26.06 -62.53
C THR A 246 15.52 25.57 -61.92
N SER A 247 14.67 26.47 -61.45
CA SER A 247 13.21 26.36 -61.62
C SER A 247 12.52 27.72 -61.54
N THR A 248 11.77 28.05 -62.58
CA THR A 248 11.09 29.34 -62.82
C THR A 248 9.89 29.58 -61.90
N SER A 249 9.68 30.84 -61.51
CA SER A 249 8.39 31.33 -61.03
C SER A 249 8.16 32.74 -61.58
N THR A 250 7.27 32.87 -62.56
CA THR A 250 6.99 34.14 -63.25
C THR A 250 6.28 35.13 -62.34
N SER A 251 6.78 36.36 -62.29
CA SER A 251 6.07 37.52 -61.71
C SER A 251 5.12 38.14 -62.74
N LEU A 252 4.05 38.78 -62.25
CA LEU A 252 3.36 39.85 -62.96
C LEU A 252 2.74 40.80 -61.93
N GLU A 253 2.70 42.09 -62.28
CA GLU A 253 2.59 43.20 -61.33
C GLU A 253 1.24 43.94 -61.41
N THR A 254 0.94 44.67 -60.35
CA THR A 254 0.16 45.94 -60.26
C THR A 254 0.16 46.30 -58.75
N GLY A 255 0.41 47.52 -58.28
CA GLY A 255 -0.04 48.82 -58.79
C GLY A 255 -1.39 49.16 -58.12
N SER A 256 -1.60 50.27 -57.41
CA SER A 256 -0.69 51.36 -56.98
C SER A 256 -1.24 52.07 -55.71
N SER A 257 -0.64 53.20 -55.33
CA SER A 257 -0.90 54.03 -54.14
C SER A 257 -2.34 54.52 -53.93
N ALA A 258 -2.75 54.69 -52.66
CA ALA A 258 -3.80 55.63 -52.20
C ALA A 258 -3.66 55.93 -50.69
N THR A 259 -4.18 57.06 -50.21
CA THR A 259 -3.82 57.69 -48.92
C THR A 259 -4.97 57.87 -47.90
N ALA A 260 -4.56 58.10 -46.65
CA ALA A 260 -5.22 58.97 -45.65
C ALA A 260 -6.34 58.43 -44.72
N LEU A 261 -6.59 59.26 -43.70
CA LEU A 261 -7.58 59.26 -42.61
C LEU A 261 -7.55 58.15 -41.55
N GLU A 262 -7.20 58.56 -40.32
CA GLU A 262 -7.63 57.91 -39.08
C GLU A 262 -9.08 58.28 -38.74
N THR A 263 -9.85 57.35 -38.18
CA THR A 263 -10.90 57.66 -37.18
C THR A 263 -11.38 56.40 -36.43
N SER A 264 -11.73 56.59 -35.14
CA SER A 264 -12.60 55.76 -34.28
C SER A 264 -12.91 54.28 -34.68
N GLY A 265 -12.16 53.31 -34.12
CA GLY A 265 -12.30 51.88 -34.48
C GLY A 265 -12.35 50.82 -33.35
N ILE A 266 -12.55 51.19 -32.08
CA ILE A 266 -12.34 50.30 -30.92
C ILE A 266 -13.52 49.32 -30.66
N ARG A 267 -13.92 48.51 -31.66
CA ARG A 267 -14.83 47.35 -31.46
C ARG A 267 -14.61 46.13 -32.38
N SER A 268 -13.48 46.05 -33.10
CA SER A 268 -13.23 44.99 -34.11
C SER A 268 -12.25 43.86 -33.71
N ARG A 269 -11.29 44.11 -32.79
CA ARG A 269 -10.16 43.20 -32.50
C ARG A 269 -10.54 41.79 -31.97
N SER A 270 -11.77 41.57 -31.52
CA SER A 270 -12.24 40.24 -31.07
C SER A 270 -12.48 39.26 -32.23
N LYS A 271 -13.24 39.67 -33.27
CA LYS A 271 -13.63 38.75 -34.38
C LYS A 271 -12.41 38.19 -35.12
N LYS A 272 -11.40 39.01 -35.43
CA LYS A 272 -10.14 38.55 -36.08
C LYS A 272 -9.39 37.47 -35.28
N ARG A 273 -9.39 37.52 -33.93
CA ARG A 273 -8.78 36.48 -33.07
C ARG A 273 -9.54 35.14 -33.08
N HIS A 274 -10.85 35.15 -33.29
CA HIS A 274 -11.63 33.91 -33.42
C HIS A 274 -11.42 33.22 -34.78
N VAL A 275 -11.40 33.98 -35.88
CA VAL A 275 -11.13 33.44 -37.23
C VAL A 275 -9.76 32.79 -37.32
N ALA A 276 -8.71 33.40 -36.75
CA ALA A 276 -7.37 32.82 -36.71
C ALA A 276 -7.32 31.48 -35.95
N LYS A 277 -8.03 31.37 -34.81
CA LYS A 277 -8.15 30.12 -34.04
C LYS A 277 -8.90 29.04 -34.83
N ALA A 278 -9.97 29.40 -35.56
CA ALA A 278 -10.70 28.47 -36.42
C ALA A 278 -9.81 27.94 -37.56
N ARG A 279 -9.09 28.83 -38.27
CA ARG A 279 -8.17 28.45 -39.37
C ARG A 279 -7.04 27.52 -38.88
N MET A 280 -6.47 27.77 -37.70
CA MET A 280 -5.52 26.83 -37.05
C MET A 280 -6.14 25.49 -36.65
N PHE A 281 -7.40 25.46 -36.21
CA PHE A 281 -8.09 24.21 -35.86
C PHE A 281 -8.38 23.35 -37.10
N VAL A 282 -8.79 23.98 -38.21
CA VAL A 282 -8.96 23.33 -39.52
C VAL A 282 -7.63 22.78 -40.03
N MET A 283 -6.55 23.58 -40.03
CA MET A 283 -5.19 23.13 -40.37
C MET A 283 -4.74 21.91 -39.54
N ARG A 284 -5.00 21.92 -38.22
CA ARG A 284 -4.68 20.78 -37.33
C ARG A 284 -5.55 19.55 -37.59
N LYS A 285 -6.83 19.70 -37.97
CA LYS A 285 -7.68 18.59 -38.44
C LYS A 285 -7.17 18.03 -39.76
N TRP A 286 -6.86 18.88 -40.74
CA TRP A 286 -6.37 18.48 -42.07
C TRP A 286 -5.02 17.76 -41.99
N SER A 287 -4.05 18.29 -41.23
CA SER A 287 -2.75 17.61 -41.00
C SER A 287 -2.90 16.25 -40.32
N LYS A 288 -3.84 16.11 -39.37
CA LYS A 288 -4.20 14.80 -38.78
C LYS A 288 -4.84 13.87 -39.81
N ARG A 289 -5.74 14.36 -40.68
CA ARG A 289 -6.38 13.57 -41.74
C ARG A 289 -5.36 13.11 -42.79
N LYS A 290 -4.47 13.99 -43.27
CA LYS A 290 -3.37 13.60 -44.19
C LYS A 290 -2.46 12.53 -43.57
N LYS A 291 -2.08 12.67 -42.29
CA LYS A 291 -1.32 11.64 -41.53
C LYS A 291 -2.09 10.36 -41.22
N TYR A 292 -3.43 10.37 -41.33
CA TYR A 292 -4.29 9.20 -41.17
C TYR A 292 -4.46 8.46 -42.51
N ASN A 293 -4.77 9.19 -43.58
CA ASN A 293 -4.86 8.67 -44.95
C ASN A 293 -3.54 8.02 -45.38
N THR A 294 -2.39 8.71 -45.25
CA THR A 294 -1.07 8.12 -45.57
C THR A 294 -0.68 6.93 -44.68
N LYS A 295 -1.39 6.71 -43.56
CA LYS A 295 -1.24 5.53 -42.69
C LYS A 295 -2.22 4.41 -43.07
N ILE A 296 -3.33 4.71 -43.74
CA ILE A 296 -4.22 3.74 -44.38
C ILE A 296 -3.58 3.26 -45.69
N GLU A 297 -3.14 4.15 -46.57
CA GLU A 297 -2.45 3.83 -47.83
C GLU A 297 -1.26 2.89 -47.59
N LYS A 298 -0.36 3.26 -46.66
CA LYS A 298 0.79 2.42 -46.28
C LYS A 298 0.38 1.10 -45.60
N LYS A 299 -0.80 1.01 -44.97
CA LYS A 299 -1.34 -0.26 -44.47
C LYS A 299 -1.95 -1.11 -45.59
N ALA A 300 -2.59 -0.51 -46.58
CA ALA A 300 -3.19 -1.18 -47.72
C ALA A 300 -2.10 -1.81 -48.61
N ALA A 301 -1.08 -1.03 -48.97
CA ALA A 301 0.10 -1.53 -49.68
C ALA A 301 0.78 -2.70 -48.92
N GLN A 302 0.99 -2.55 -47.60
CA GLN A 302 1.52 -3.63 -46.75
C GLN A 302 0.58 -4.84 -46.62
N ALA A 303 -0.72 -4.68 -46.84
CA ALA A 303 -1.68 -5.79 -46.84
C ALA A 303 -1.66 -6.55 -48.18
N ILE A 304 -1.44 -5.85 -49.29
CA ILE A 304 -1.25 -6.43 -50.64
C ILE A 304 0.08 -7.19 -50.70
N GLU A 305 1.21 -6.55 -50.35
CA GLU A 305 2.54 -7.19 -50.23
C GLU A 305 2.49 -8.45 -49.34
N LYS A 306 1.70 -8.39 -48.25
CA LYS A 306 1.50 -9.53 -47.33
C LYS A 306 0.59 -10.63 -47.90
N LYS A 307 -0.37 -10.32 -48.77
CA LYS A 307 -1.19 -11.34 -49.47
C LYS A 307 -0.36 -12.06 -50.53
N GLU A 308 0.33 -11.30 -51.39
CA GLU A 308 1.17 -11.83 -52.47
C GLU A 308 2.30 -12.70 -51.93
N SER A 309 3.05 -12.21 -50.94
CA SER A 309 4.10 -13.01 -50.29
C SER A 309 3.57 -14.22 -49.52
N ALA A 310 2.31 -14.21 -49.05
CA ALA A 310 1.67 -15.40 -48.48
C ALA A 310 1.31 -16.42 -49.57
N ALA A 311 0.76 -15.99 -50.71
CA ALA A 311 0.47 -16.87 -51.85
C ALA A 311 1.76 -17.50 -52.41
N GLN A 312 2.82 -16.70 -52.60
CA GLN A 312 4.13 -17.18 -53.03
C GLN A 312 4.71 -18.21 -52.04
N LEU A 313 4.60 -17.98 -50.72
CA LEU A 313 5.03 -18.92 -49.70
C LEU A 313 4.23 -20.23 -49.72
N VAL A 314 2.92 -20.18 -49.97
CA VAL A 314 2.07 -21.38 -50.11
C VAL A 314 2.46 -22.16 -51.36
N ALA A 315 2.60 -21.51 -52.52
CA ALA A 315 3.02 -22.18 -53.76
C ALA A 315 4.42 -22.82 -53.64
N CYS A 316 5.36 -22.14 -52.96
CA CYS A 316 6.67 -22.71 -52.65
C CYS A 316 6.58 -23.92 -51.71
N LEU A 317 5.75 -23.85 -50.66
CA LEU A 317 5.54 -24.96 -49.73
C LEU A 317 4.83 -26.16 -50.38
N SER A 318 3.90 -25.95 -51.31
CA SER A 318 3.25 -27.02 -52.07
C SER A 318 4.24 -27.73 -53.00
N ARG A 319 5.06 -26.98 -53.74
CA ARG A 319 6.15 -27.57 -54.55
C ARG A 319 7.17 -28.33 -53.68
N PHE A 320 7.45 -27.85 -52.47
CA PHE A 320 8.28 -28.57 -51.51
C PHE A 320 7.63 -29.88 -51.06
N LYS A 321 6.38 -29.86 -50.57
CA LYS A 321 5.61 -31.06 -50.19
C LYS A 321 5.60 -32.13 -51.29
N MET A 322 5.34 -31.72 -52.54
CA MET A 322 5.30 -32.59 -53.72
C MET A 322 6.66 -33.22 -54.07
N ARG A 323 7.77 -32.62 -53.65
CA ARG A 323 9.10 -33.26 -53.72
C ARG A 323 9.36 -34.14 -52.50
N ILE A 324 8.93 -33.74 -51.31
CA ILE A 324 9.11 -34.51 -50.07
C ILE A 324 8.34 -35.84 -50.06
N SER A 325 7.20 -35.96 -50.74
CA SER A 325 6.50 -37.26 -50.84
C SER A 325 7.36 -38.38 -51.44
N LYS A 326 8.23 -38.06 -52.41
CA LYS A 326 9.17 -39.03 -53.02
C LYS A 326 10.40 -39.34 -52.16
N ALA A 327 10.62 -38.62 -51.06
CA ALA A 327 11.84 -38.79 -50.25
C ALA A 327 11.90 -40.15 -49.52
N HIS A 328 10.79 -40.88 -49.42
CA HIS A 328 10.74 -42.22 -48.84
C HIS A 328 11.26 -43.32 -49.80
N GLU A 329 11.31 -43.03 -51.11
CA GLU A 329 11.87 -43.91 -52.15
C GLU A 329 13.42 -43.84 -52.20
N ILE A 330 14.03 -42.88 -51.49
CA ILE A 330 15.45 -42.51 -51.63
C ILE A 330 16.27 -43.13 -50.49
N PRO A 331 17.40 -43.82 -50.79
CA PRO A 331 18.30 -44.37 -49.77
C PRO A 331 18.74 -43.36 -48.71
N ASN A 332 18.86 -43.82 -47.45
CA ASN A 332 19.19 -43.00 -46.28
C ASN A 332 20.53 -42.24 -46.38
N SER A 333 21.46 -42.67 -47.25
CA SER A 333 22.67 -41.94 -47.61
C SER A 333 22.36 -40.65 -48.38
N ASN A 334 21.52 -40.76 -49.42
CA ASN A 334 21.26 -39.69 -50.39
C ASN A 334 20.13 -38.75 -49.96
N ILE A 335 19.32 -39.14 -48.96
CA ILE A 335 18.19 -38.37 -48.44
C ILE A 335 18.61 -36.96 -47.97
N PHE A 336 19.82 -36.80 -47.42
CA PHE A 336 20.35 -35.51 -46.98
C PHE A 336 20.54 -34.51 -48.13
N ASP A 337 21.08 -34.98 -49.26
CA ASP A 337 21.30 -34.19 -50.46
C ASP A 337 19.99 -33.84 -51.14
N PHE A 338 19.09 -34.82 -51.28
CA PHE A 338 17.75 -34.61 -51.82
C PHE A 338 16.98 -33.55 -51.03
N LEU A 339 16.93 -33.65 -49.70
CA LEU A 339 16.28 -32.66 -48.84
C LEU A 339 16.91 -31.26 -48.98
N SER A 340 18.25 -31.18 -49.06
CA SER A 340 18.95 -29.91 -49.24
C SER A 340 18.65 -29.28 -50.61
N GLN A 341 18.56 -30.08 -51.67
CA GLN A 341 18.23 -29.64 -53.02
C GLN A 341 16.75 -29.25 -53.13
N ALA A 342 15.85 -29.98 -52.48
CA ALA A 342 14.42 -29.68 -52.40
C ALA A 342 14.16 -28.36 -51.65
N ILE A 343 14.82 -28.12 -50.50
CA ILE A 343 14.75 -26.82 -49.83
C ILE A 343 15.32 -25.72 -50.73
N LYS A 344 16.53 -25.88 -51.29
CA LYS A 344 17.17 -24.85 -52.13
C LYS A 344 16.30 -24.46 -53.34
N SER A 345 15.76 -25.44 -54.06
CA SER A 345 14.99 -25.23 -55.30
C SER A 345 13.57 -24.70 -55.08
N CYS A 346 12.96 -24.99 -53.93
CA CYS A 346 11.63 -24.47 -53.59
C CYS A 346 11.66 -23.18 -52.75
N CYS A 347 12.84 -22.71 -52.31
CA CYS A 347 12.96 -21.51 -51.48
C CYS A 347 12.69 -20.21 -52.27
N PRO A 348 11.78 -19.32 -51.82
CA PRO A 348 11.60 -18.02 -52.42
C PRO A 348 12.78 -17.10 -52.09
N VAL A 349 13.28 -16.37 -53.10
CA VAL A 349 14.41 -15.44 -52.95
C VAL A 349 14.06 -14.27 -52.02
N GLY A 350 15.05 -13.78 -51.27
CA GLY A 350 14.94 -12.57 -50.46
C GLY A 350 14.24 -12.76 -49.11
N LYS A 351 13.43 -11.77 -48.70
CA LYS A 351 12.93 -11.61 -47.31
C LYS A 351 12.12 -12.80 -46.78
N HIS A 352 11.50 -13.58 -47.66
CA HIS A 352 10.60 -14.69 -47.30
C HIS A 352 11.32 -16.04 -47.13
N ALA A 353 12.58 -16.14 -47.56
CA ALA A 353 13.38 -17.37 -47.53
C ALA A 353 13.41 -18.04 -46.14
N GLY A 354 13.75 -17.28 -45.09
CA GLY A 354 13.79 -17.80 -43.72
C GLY A 354 12.43 -18.24 -43.16
N LYS A 355 11.32 -17.66 -43.64
CA LYS A 355 9.96 -18.10 -43.28
C LYS A 355 9.58 -19.39 -44.00
N PHE A 356 9.98 -19.54 -45.26
CA PHE A 356 9.87 -20.81 -45.98
C PHE A 356 10.66 -21.91 -45.28
N THR A 357 11.91 -21.66 -44.88
CA THR A 357 12.75 -22.63 -44.14
C THR A 357 12.08 -23.12 -42.86
N LEU A 358 11.38 -22.26 -42.11
CA LEU A 358 10.59 -22.68 -40.95
C LEU A 358 9.39 -23.56 -41.33
N LEU A 359 8.64 -23.21 -42.38
CA LEU A 359 7.49 -24.00 -42.85
C LEU A 359 7.92 -25.37 -43.39
N ALA A 360 9.06 -25.42 -44.08
CA ALA A 360 9.71 -26.65 -44.54
C ALA A 360 10.12 -27.52 -43.35
N LEU A 361 10.81 -26.97 -42.35
CA LEU A 361 11.14 -27.64 -41.09
C LEU A 361 9.90 -28.22 -40.39
N GLN A 362 8.84 -27.42 -40.25
CA GLN A 362 7.58 -27.87 -39.66
C GLN A 362 6.86 -28.94 -40.51
N HIS A 363 7.13 -29.04 -41.81
CA HIS A 363 6.64 -30.15 -42.62
C HIS A 363 7.47 -31.41 -42.42
N LEU A 364 8.81 -31.32 -42.46
CA LEU A 364 9.72 -32.45 -42.21
C LEU A 364 9.48 -33.09 -40.83
N ARG A 365 9.24 -32.28 -39.79
CA ARG A 365 8.85 -32.80 -38.46
C ARG A 365 7.51 -33.54 -38.47
N ARG A 366 6.52 -33.09 -39.25
CA ARG A 366 5.22 -33.79 -39.41
C ARG A 366 5.38 -35.10 -40.19
N SER A 367 6.23 -35.12 -41.22
CA SER A 367 6.58 -36.31 -42.00
C SER A 367 7.60 -37.24 -41.30
N ARG A 368 7.76 -37.13 -39.97
CA ARG A 368 8.57 -38.00 -39.11
C ARG A 368 10.06 -38.16 -39.51
N PHE A 369 10.65 -37.22 -40.26
CA PHE A 369 12.09 -37.24 -40.54
C PHE A 369 12.89 -37.11 -39.23
N THR A 370 13.97 -37.89 -39.09
CA THR A 370 14.81 -37.85 -37.88
C THR A 370 15.48 -36.49 -37.71
N SER A 371 15.62 -36.02 -36.47
CA SER A 371 16.22 -34.71 -36.18
C SER A 371 17.65 -34.58 -36.70
N ASN A 372 18.43 -35.67 -36.74
CA ASN A 372 19.75 -35.69 -37.36
C ASN A 372 19.69 -35.34 -38.86
N VAL A 373 18.74 -35.92 -39.61
CA VAL A 373 18.52 -35.61 -41.03
C VAL A 373 18.11 -34.14 -41.20
N ILE A 374 17.16 -33.67 -40.39
CA ILE A 374 16.68 -32.29 -40.41
C ILE A 374 17.80 -31.28 -40.12
N VAL A 375 18.55 -31.46 -39.04
CA VAL A 375 19.63 -30.53 -38.63
C VAL A 375 20.78 -30.55 -39.64
N SER A 376 21.17 -31.73 -40.13
CA SER A 376 22.22 -31.86 -41.16
C SER A 376 21.87 -31.13 -42.46
N CYS A 377 20.59 -31.15 -42.85
CA CYS A 377 20.11 -30.37 -43.98
C CYS A 377 20.26 -28.87 -43.73
N LEU A 378 19.73 -28.35 -42.62
CA LEU A 378 19.77 -26.92 -42.26
C LEU A 378 21.18 -26.33 -42.08
N VAL A 379 22.15 -27.17 -41.67
CA VAL A 379 23.58 -26.81 -41.54
C VAL A 379 24.15 -26.28 -42.86
N ARG A 380 23.82 -26.91 -44.00
CA ARG A 380 24.42 -26.58 -45.32
C ARG A 380 24.28 -25.10 -45.65
N GLU A 381 25.39 -24.48 -46.05
CA GLU A 381 25.56 -23.02 -46.13
C GLU A 381 24.46 -22.32 -46.93
N ARG A 382 24.09 -22.92 -48.07
CA ARG A 382 23.15 -22.39 -49.07
C ARG A 382 21.69 -22.30 -48.61
N ILE A 383 21.33 -22.75 -47.41
CA ILE A 383 19.97 -22.60 -46.85
C ILE A 383 19.87 -21.33 -46.00
N SER A 384 19.03 -20.39 -46.45
CA SER A 384 18.72 -19.15 -45.74
C SER A 384 17.93 -19.40 -44.45
N LEU A 385 18.40 -18.81 -43.35
CA LEU A 385 17.76 -18.89 -42.03
C LEU A 385 16.96 -17.60 -41.74
N PRO A 386 15.89 -17.64 -40.94
CA PRO A 386 15.16 -16.45 -40.52
C PRO A 386 16.02 -15.55 -39.64
N ASN A 387 16.04 -14.24 -39.96
CA ASN A 387 16.82 -13.23 -39.25
C ASN A 387 16.51 -13.19 -37.76
N LEU A 388 17.54 -13.13 -36.92
CA LEU A 388 17.37 -13.21 -35.47
C LEU A 388 16.54 -12.04 -34.91
N GLY A 389 15.47 -12.37 -34.17
CA GLY A 389 14.50 -11.43 -33.62
C GLY A 389 13.20 -11.26 -34.43
N THR A 390 13.01 -12.00 -35.54
CA THR A 390 11.67 -12.18 -36.16
C THR A 390 10.91 -13.34 -35.47
N PRO A 391 9.56 -13.37 -35.50
CA PRO A 391 8.78 -14.50 -34.96
C PRO A 391 9.19 -15.85 -35.54
N GLU A 392 9.62 -15.89 -36.80
CA GLU A 392 10.12 -17.11 -37.45
C GLU A 392 11.44 -17.59 -36.85
N SER A 393 12.34 -16.69 -36.43
CA SER A 393 13.57 -17.07 -35.74
C SER A 393 13.32 -17.61 -34.32
N PHE A 394 12.33 -17.05 -33.61
CA PHE A 394 11.93 -17.53 -32.29
C PHE A 394 11.30 -18.93 -32.36
N GLU A 395 10.41 -19.16 -33.33
CA GLU A 395 9.82 -20.48 -33.54
C GLU A 395 10.84 -21.49 -34.09
N LEU A 396 11.78 -21.08 -34.95
CA LEU A 396 12.90 -21.95 -35.36
C LEU A 396 13.72 -22.40 -34.14
N LEU A 397 14.13 -21.48 -33.27
CA LEU A 397 14.87 -21.83 -32.05
C LEU A 397 14.07 -22.77 -31.15
N ARG A 398 12.75 -22.55 -31.00
CA ARG A 398 11.87 -23.46 -30.26
C ARG A 398 11.77 -24.83 -30.91
N GLN A 399 11.72 -24.93 -32.23
CA GLN A 399 11.71 -26.21 -32.95
C GLN A 399 13.07 -26.94 -32.84
N LEU A 400 14.19 -26.22 -32.85
CA LEU A 400 15.53 -26.81 -32.62
C LEU A 400 15.71 -27.31 -31.17
N ASP A 401 15.22 -26.56 -30.18
CA ASP A 401 15.24 -26.97 -28.75
C ASP A 401 14.43 -28.26 -28.51
N ASN A 402 13.22 -28.35 -29.10
CA ASN A 402 12.42 -29.58 -29.15
C ASN A 402 13.09 -30.75 -29.91
N MET A 403 14.20 -30.52 -30.61
CA MET A 403 14.99 -31.54 -31.32
C MET A 403 16.36 -31.78 -30.66
N SER A 404 16.60 -31.27 -29.44
CA SER A 404 17.87 -31.42 -28.72
C SER A 404 18.03 -32.76 -27.98
N GLU A 405 16.97 -33.57 -27.88
CA GLU A 405 16.93 -34.89 -27.22
C GLU A 405 17.62 -36.00 -28.04
N MET A 406 18.73 -35.67 -28.71
CA MET A 406 19.26 -36.42 -29.84
C MET A 406 20.70 -36.91 -29.64
N SER A 407 21.11 -37.81 -30.54
CA SER A 407 22.42 -38.48 -30.49
C SER A 407 23.60 -37.49 -30.47
N PRO A 408 24.76 -37.85 -29.87
CA PRO A 408 25.95 -37.01 -29.81
C PRO A 408 26.37 -36.38 -31.15
N LYS A 409 26.31 -37.15 -32.25
CA LYS A 409 26.62 -36.70 -33.62
C LYS A 409 25.67 -35.61 -34.15
N THR A 410 24.50 -35.44 -33.54
CA THR A 410 23.55 -34.35 -33.83
C THR A 410 23.93 -33.07 -33.08
N LEU A 411 24.56 -33.20 -31.91
CA LEU A 411 24.89 -32.06 -31.04
C LEU A 411 25.92 -31.13 -31.69
N ASP A 412 26.95 -31.70 -32.32
CA ASP A 412 28.03 -30.97 -32.99
C ASP A 412 27.51 -30.18 -34.21
N LYS A 413 26.62 -30.82 -34.98
CA LYS A 413 25.91 -30.19 -36.10
C LYS A 413 25.00 -29.06 -35.64
N LEU A 414 24.37 -29.20 -34.46
CA LEU A 414 23.56 -28.14 -33.88
C LEU A 414 24.42 -26.97 -33.36
N GLU A 415 25.62 -27.21 -32.83
CA GLU A 415 26.56 -26.11 -32.50
C GLU A 415 26.95 -25.32 -33.76
N TYR A 416 27.22 -26.00 -34.89
CA TYR A 416 27.42 -25.32 -36.18
C TYR A 416 26.18 -24.55 -36.63
N LEU A 417 24.97 -25.14 -36.54
CA LEU A 417 23.73 -24.45 -36.92
C LEU A 417 23.48 -23.22 -36.03
N TYR A 418 23.75 -23.29 -34.73
CA TYR A 418 23.68 -22.13 -33.84
C TYR A 418 24.73 -21.06 -34.19
N ARG A 419 25.95 -21.45 -34.59
CA ARG A 419 26.97 -20.53 -35.11
C ARG A 419 26.51 -19.83 -36.40
N LYS A 420 25.85 -20.57 -37.30
CA LYS A 420 25.21 -20.05 -38.53
C LYS A 420 24.02 -19.13 -38.22
N ILE A 421 23.21 -19.40 -37.20
CA ILE A 421 22.15 -18.47 -36.74
C ILE A 421 22.78 -17.21 -36.13
N ALA A 422 23.82 -17.36 -35.30
CA ALA A 422 24.54 -16.25 -34.68
C ALA A 422 25.20 -15.33 -35.72
N SER A 423 25.71 -15.84 -36.84
CA SER A 423 26.29 -15.00 -37.89
C SER A 423 25.23 -14.12 -38.59
N THR A 424 23.99 -14.60 -38.77
CA THR A 424 22.88 -13.78 -39.34
C THR A 424 22.54 -12.54 -38.51
N ALA A 425 22.86 -12.54 -37.21
CA ALA A 425 22.73 -11.36 -36.35
C ALA A 425 23.82 -10.33 -36.70
N THR A 426 23.54 -9.51 -37.72
CA THR A 426 24.43 -8.47 -38.24
C THR A 426 24.08 -7.08 -37.70
N ASP A 427 25.09 -6.20 -37.61
CA ASP A 427 24.97 -4.89 -36.93
C ASP A 427 24.26 -3.79 -37.70
N LYS A 428 23.87 -4.06 -38.96
CA LYS A 428 23.11 -3.13 -39.79
C LYS A 428 21.68 -2.86 -39.25
N ASN A 429 21.15 -3.72 -38.37
CA ASN A 429 19.79 -3.63 -37.81
C ASN A 429 19.64 -2.84 -36.49
N ARG A 430 20.38 -1.74 -36.30
CA ARG A 430 20.38 -0.94 -35.05
C ARG A 430 18.99 -0.43 -34.60
N GLY A 431 18.04 -0.22 -35.52
CA GLY A 431 16.75 0.40 -35.22
C GLY A 431 15.74 -0.39 -34.35
N LYS A 432 16.04 -1.63 -33.96
CA LYS A 432 15.11 -2.52 -33.20
C LYS A 432 15.75 -3.31 -32.04
N VAL A 433 16.82 -2.77 -31.44
CA VAL A 433 17.56 -3.27 -30.24
C VAL A 433 16.81 -4.32 -29.42
N SER A 434 15.71 -3.95 -28.74
CA SER A 434 14.98 -4.84 -27.82
C SER A 434 14.49 -6.16 -28.42
N LYS A 435 14.14 -6.21 -29.71
CA LYS A 435 13.72 -7.45 -30.39
C LYS A 435 14.90 -8.31 -30.85
N ARG A 436 16.00 -7.68 -31.30
CA ARG A 436 17.25 -8.38 -31.61
C ARG A 436 17.82 -9.02 -30.35
N ASP A 437 17.90 -8.26 -29.25
CA ASP A 437 18.41 -8.75 -27.96
C ASP A 437 17.59 -9.94 -27.45
N ALA A 438 16.25 -9.91 -27.55
CA ALA A 438 15.41 -11.06 -27.17
C ALA A 438 15.73 -12.32 -28.01
N GLY A 439 15.99 -12.16 -29.32
CA GLY A 439 16.43 -13.26 -30.18
C GLY A 439 17.80 -13.82 -29.76
N LEU A 440 18.75 -12.94 -29.46
CA LEU A 440 20.07 -13.31 -28.93
C LEU A 440 19.99 -14.04 -27.59
N ARG A 441 19.09 -13.62 -26.67
CA ARG A 441 18.91 -14.32 -25.38
C ARG A 441 18.35 -15.72 -25.55
N MET A 442 17.36 -15.91 -26.42
CA MET A 442 16.83 -17.25 -26.71
C MET A 442 17.86 -18.15 -27.40
N LEU A 443 18.65 -17.60 -28.34
CA LEU A 443 19.75 -18.33 -28.97
C LEU A 443 20.83 -18.74 -27.94
N TYR A 444 21.27 -17.80 -27.11
CA TYR A 444 22.26 -18.02 -26.05
C TYR A 444 21.79 -19.09 -25.06
N ARG A 445 20.54 -19.01 -24.59
CA ARG A 445 19.95 -20.03 -23.70
C ARG A 445 19.88 -21.40 -24.37
N ALA A 446 19.47 -21.48 -25.65
CA ALA A 446 19.38 -22.73 -26.38
C ALA A 446 20.77 -23.40 -26.57
N ILE A 447 21.80 -22.62 -26.92
CA ILE A 447 23.19 -23.12 -27.01
C ILE A 447 23.65 -23.68 -25.66
N TRP A 448 23.37 -22.98 -24.55
CA TRP A 448 23.83 -23.39 -23.23
C TRP A 448 23.06 -24.62 -22.70
N ASP A 449 21.72 -24.65 -22.80
CA ASP A 449 20.91 -25.77 -22.31
C ASP A 449 21.23 -27.07 -23.08
N HIS A 450 21.36 -26.98 -24.40
CA HIS A 450 21.87 -28.07 -25.26
C HIS A 450 23.22 -28.64 -24.80
N ALA A 451 24.15 -27.76 -24.42
CA ALA A 451 25.47 -28.15 -23.93
C ALA A 451 25.48 -28.77 -22.53
N LEU A 452 24.40 -28.59 -21.75
CA LEU A 452 24.16 -29.28 -20.49
C LEU A 452 23.47 -30.64 -20.72
N ARG A 453 22.44 -30.71 -21.59
CA ARG A 453 21.69 -31.96 -21.88
C ARG A 453 22.58 -33.11 -22.32
N GLY A 454 23.63 -32.84 -23.11
CA GLY A 454 24.58 -33.85 -23.58
C GLY A 454 25.49 -34.48 -22.52
N ARG A 455 25.26 -34.27 -21.20
CA ARG A 455 26.18 -34.67 -20.13
C ARG A 455 25.49 -35.13 -18.85
N ARG A 456 25.69 -36.40 -18.49
CA ARG A 456 25.13 -37.01 -17.27
C ARG A 456 25.87 -36.69 -15.95
N SER A 457 27.05 -36.03 -15.97
CA SER A 457 27.91 -35.95 -14.75
C SER A 457 28.80 -34.70 -14.57
N ARG A 458 29.27 -33.99 -15.63
CA ARG A 458 30.29 -32.92 -15.48
C ARG A 458 29.94 -31.58 -16.14
N VAL A 459 29.75 -30.55 -15.30
CA VAL A 459 29.25 -29.18 -15.61
C VAL A 459 30.12 -28.37 -16.59
N ARG A 460 31.41 -28.68 -16.76
CA ARG A 460 32.38 -27.86 -17.52
C ARG A 460 32.10 -27.88 -19.04
N LEU A 461 31.41 -26.87 -19.56
CA LEU A 461 31.14 -26.65 -20.99
C LEU A 461 32.38 -26.87 -21.89
N ARG A 462 32.18 -27.28 -23.16
CA ARG A 462 33.27 -27.37 -24.14
C ARG A 462 33.80 -25.96 -24.49
N ALA A 463 35.09 -25.87 -24.79
CA ALA A 463 35.72 -24.60 -25.19
C ALA A 463 35.08 -23.99 -26.47
N SER A 464 34.72 -24.83 -27.45
CA SER A 464 34.02 -24.41 -28.67
C SER A 464 32.69 -23.71 -28.35
N THR A 465 31.91 -24.31 -27.45
CA THR A 465 30.61 -23.78 -27.02
C THR A 465 30.75 -22.52 -26.17
N ILE A 466 31.76 -22.45 -25.30
CA ILE A 466 32.09 -21.22 -24.56
C ILE A 466 32.42 -20.09 -25.53
N ASN A 467 33.27 -20.34 -26.54
CA ASN A 467 33.63 -19.34 -27.55
C ASN A 467 32.41 -18.89 -28.36
N LEU A 468 31.54 -19.83 -28.79
CA LEU A 468 30.28 -19.50 -29.45
C LEU A 468 29.36 -18.63 -28.57
N LEU A 469 29.23 -18.95 -27.27
CA LEU A 469 28.45 -18.14 -26.34
C LEU A 469 29.05 -16.74 -26.16
N LEU A 470 30.38 -16.62 -26.06
CA LEU A 470 31.10 -15.34 -26.02
C LEU A 470 30.87 -14.52 -27.31
N ASP A 471 30.84 -15.16 -28.48
CA ASP A 471 30.60 -14.50 -29.78
C ASP A 471 29.14 -14.08 -29.98
N VAL A 472 28.18 -14.83 -29.43
CA VAL A 472 26.78 -14.36 -29.29
C VAL A 472 26.70 -13.19 -28.31
N ASN A 473 27.52 -13.21 -27.23
CA ASN A 473 27.49 -12.19 -26.19
C ASN A 473 27.90 -10.81 -26.70
N LYS A 474 29.00 -10.73 -27.48
CA LYS A 474 29.47 -9.51 -28.17
C LYS A 474 28.40 -8.83 -29.04
N LYS A 475 27.34 -9.55 -29.41
CA LYS A 475 26.25 -9.06 -30.28
C LYS A 475 25.06 -8.48 -29.51
N PHE A 476 25.04 -8.52 -28.18
CA PHE A 476 23.99 -7.83 -27.40
C PHE A 476 24.15 -6.31 -27.50
N SER A 477 23.03 -5.60 -27.60
CA SER A 477 23.02 -4.12 -27.67
C SER A 477 23.37 -3.43 -26.33
N ASN A 478 23.70 -4.19 -25.29
CA ASN A 478 23.91 -3.71 -23.92
C ASN A 478 25.22 -4.28 -23.35
N PRO A 479 26.31 -3.49 -23.25
CA PRO A 479 27.62 -3.98 -22.82
C PRO A 479 27.63 -4.44 -21.35
N HIS A 480 26.67 -4.01 -20.52
CA HIS A 480 26.56 -4.54 -19.16
C HIS A 480 26.05 -6.00 -19.14
N MET A 481 25.20 -6.41 -20.09
CA MET A 481 24.90 -7.83 -20.26
C MET A 481 26.16 -8.60 -20.64
N GLU A 482 26.94 -8.06 -21.58
CA GLU A 482 28.17 -8.71 -22.03
C GLU A 482 29.15 -8.95 -20.88
N ILE A 483 29.46 -7.90 -20.09
CA ILE A 483 30.35 -7.99 -18.93
C ILE A 483 29.87 -9.03 -17.90
N HIS A 484 28.57 -9.10 -17.63
CA HIS A 484 28.04 -10.06 -16.66
C HIS A 484 28.01 -11.49 -17.19
N LEU A 485 27.64 -11.70 -18.45
CA LEU A 485 27.64 -13.02 -19.10
C LEU A 485 29.07 -13.55 -19.33
N ASN A 486 30.03 -12.69 -19.68
CA ASN A 486 31.46 -13.04 -19.77
C ASN A 486 32.00 -13.51 -18.41
N LYS A 487 31.65 -12.83 -17.30
CA LYS A 487 32.03 -13.23 -15.93
C LYS A 487 31.36 -14.53 -15.49
N ILE A 488 30.12 -14.76 -15.93
CA ILE A 488 29.37 -16.01 -15.75
C ILE A 488 30.06 -17.18 -16.47
N LEU A 489 30.43 -17.04 -17.74
CA LEU A 489 31.06 -18.12 -18.52
C LEU A 489 32.51 -18.41 -18.11
N ARG A 490 33.28 -17.37 -17.77
CA ARG A 490 34.73 -17.49 -17.45
C ARG A 490 34.99 -17.82 -15.98
N GLY A 491 33.97 -17.79 -15.12
CA GLY A 491 34.11 -18.05 -13.69
C GLY A 491 34.45 -19.50 -13.38
N ARG A 492 35.67 -19.78 -12.93
CA ARG A 492 36.02 -21.06 -12.27
C ARG A 492 35.36 -21.21 -10.90
N LYS A 493 35.02 -20.10 -10.23
CA LYS A 493 34.32 -20.07 -8.94
C LYS A 493 32.85 -20.49 -9.10
N CYS A 494 32.21 -20.87 -8.00
CA CYS A 494 30.78 -21.20 -8.00
C CYS A 494 29.98 -20.07 -8.67
N LEU A 495 29.17 -20.41 -9.67
CA LEU A 495 28.47 -19.44 -10.48
C LEU A 495 27.49 -18.59 -9.62
N ALA A 496 27.07 -19.10 -8.45
CA ALA A 496 26.30 -18.36 -7.45
C ALA A 496 27.01 -17.07 -6.99
N ASP A 497 28.35 -17.03 -6.94
CA ASP A 497 29.12 -15.82 -6.65
C ASP A 497 28.92 -14.75 -7.72
N GLN A 498 28.81 -15.15 -8.99
CA GLN A 498 28.58 -14.21 -10.09
C GLN A 498 27.15 -13.64 -10.08
N ILE A 499 26.16 -14.45 -9.67
CA ILE A 499 24.80 -13.95 -9.35
C ILE A 499 24.83 -13.03 -8.12
N ASN A 500 25.56 -13.38 -7.06
CA ASN A 500 25.73 -12.55 -5.86
C ASN A 500 26.32 -11.17 -6.24
N LEU A 501 27.33 -11.13 -7.12
CA LEU A 501 27.91 -9.90 -7.67
C LEU A 501 26.93 -9.11 -8.57
N LEU A 502 26.13 -9.79 -9.40
CA LEU A 502 25.08 -9.17 -10.22
C LEU A 502 24.02 -8.47 -9.34
N ILE A 503 23.51 -9.15 -8.31
CA ILE A 503 22.54 -8.63 -7.33
C ILE A 503 23.16 -7.50 -6.49
N ARG A 504 24.43 -7.64 -6.08
CA ARG A 504 25.17 -6.61 -5.32
C ARG A 504 25.49 -5.35 -6.12
N SER A 505 25.49 -5.40 -7.46
CA SER A 505 25.94 -4.31 -8.32
C SER A 505 25.36 -2.95 -7.87
N ARG A 506 26.20 -1.93 -7.66
CA ARG A 506 25.78 -0.59 -7.17
C ARG A 506 24.89 0.19 -8.17
N SER A 507 24.55 -0.42 -9.30
CA SER A 507 23.58 0.12 -10.25
C SER A 507 22.23 0.38 -9.56
N GLY A 508 21.61 1.54 -9.86
CA GLY A 508 20.35 1.95 -9.21
C GLY A 508 19.20 0.99 -9.49
N LYS A 509 18.13 1.02 -8.65
CA LYS A 509 17.01 0.05 -8.65
C LYS A 509 16.52 -0.37 -10.05
N HIS A 510 16.34 0.59 -10.96
CA HIS A 510 15.92 0.33 -12.35
C HIS A 510 16.96 -0.44 -13.18
N ARG A 511 18.26 -0.09 -13.07
CA ARG A 511 19.34 -0.74 -13.83
C ARG A 511 19.50 -2.22 -13.44
N ARG A 512 19.31 -2.57 -12.17
CA ARG A 512 19.34 -3.98 -11.70
C ARG A 512 18.30 -4.84 -12.43
N SER A 513 17.04 -4.41 -12.49
CA SER A 513 16.02 -5.17 -13.22
C SER A 513 16.26 -5.15 -14.74
N SER A 514 16.65 -4.01 -15.32
CA SER A 514 16.82 -3.88 -16.78
C SER A 514 18.11 -4.48 -17.36
N VAL A 515 19.04 -4.96 -16.52
CA VAL A 515 20.21 -5.76 -16.95
C VAL A 515 20.14 -7.16 -16.36
N GLY A 516 19.83 -7.29 -15.07
CA GLY A 516 19.81 -8.56 -14.36
C GLY A 516 18.78 -9.55 -14.88
N ALA A 517 17.52 -9.13 -15.13
CA ALA A 517 16.52 -10.06 -15.67
C ALA A 517 16.88 -10.52 -17.11
N PRO A 518 17.34 -9.66 -18.04
CA PRO A 518 17.93 -10.11 -19.30
C PRO A 518 19.15 -11.03 -19.16
N VAL A 519 20.01 -10.86 -18.16
CA VAL A 519 21.12 -11.81 -17.90
C VAL A 519 20.59 -13.17 -17.43
N LEU A 520 19.55 -13.22 -16.59
CA LEU A 520 18.93 -14.47 -16.14
C LEU A 520 18.14 -15.18 -17.27
N ASP A 521 17.49 -14.43 -18.17
CA ASP A 521 16.78 -14.98 -19.34
C ASP A 521 17.74 -15.71 -20.32
N CYS A 522 19.05 -15.45 -20.23
CA CYS A 522 20.10 -16.18 -20.96
C CYS A 522 20.49 -17.51 -20.30
N ILE A 523 20.13 -17.76 -19.04
CA ILE A 523 20.51 -18.97 -18.30
C ILE A 523 19.51 -20.10 -18.62
N PRO A 524 19.98 -21.34 -18.85
CA PRO A 524 19.14 -22.54 -18.93
C PRO A 524 18.12 -22.61 -17.78
N HIS A 525 16.85 -22.87 -18.09
CA HIS A 525 15.77 -22.88 -17.07
C HIS A 525 15.96 -24.02 -16.06
N THR A 526 16.51 -25.14 -16.51
CA THR A 526 16.96 -26.28 -15.69
C THR A 526 17.92 -25.83 -14.58
N LEU A 527 19.03 -25.19 -14.97
CA LEU A 527 20.02 -24.61 -14.07
C LEU A 527 19.42 -23.52 -13.18
N LEU A 528 18.67 -22.58 -13.77
CA LEU A 528 18.07 -21.46 -13.05
C LEU A 528 17.04 -21.90 -12.00
N ASN A 529 16.30 -22.99 -12.23
CA ASN A 529 15.34 -23.53 -11.25
C ASN A 529 16.03 -24.19 -10.05
N ALA A 530 17.05 -25.03 -10.29
CA ALA A 530 17.87 -25.59 -9.21
C ALA A 530 18.51 -24.47 -8.37
N TRP A 531 18.89 -23.38 -9.03
CA TRP A 531 19.52 -22.22 -8.45
C TRP A 531 18.62 -21.29 -7.66
N ILE A 532 17.42 -21.01 -8.15
CA ILE A 532 16.40 -20.29 -7.36
C ILE A 532 16.05 -21.10 -6.12
N SER A 533 16.08 -22.44 -6.23
CA SER A 533 15.84 -23.35 -5.11
C SER A 533 16.95 -23.30 -4.06
N SER A 534 18.24 -23.24 -4.43
CA SER A 534 19.38 -23.22 -3.50
C SER A 534 19.90 -21.82 -3.09
N PHE A 535 19.48 -20.75 -3.78
CA PHE A 535 20.00 -19.40 -3.53
C PHE A 535 19.81 -18.90 -2.08
N PRO A 536 18.71 -19.18 -1.37
CA PRO A 536 18.60 -18.79 0.04
C PRO A 536 19.63 -19.49 0.93
N GLY A 537 19.85 -20.79 0.78
CA GLY A 537 20.90 -21.52 1.52
C GLY A 537 22.27 -20.89 1.31
N TYR A 538 22.68 -20.72 0.04
CA TYR A 538 23.92 -20.00 -0.30
C TYR A 538 23.99 -18.58 0.32
N LEU A 539 22.88 -17.84 0.40
CA LEU A 539 22.85 -16.48 0.96
C LEU A 539 22.93 -16.45 2.50
N PHE A 540 22.43 -17.48 3.19
CA PHE A 540 22.44 -17.55 4.65
C PHE A 540 23.68 -18.29 5.18
N GLU A 541 24.01 -19.46 4.63
CA GLU A 541 25.12 -20.35 4.99
C GLU A 541 26.45 -19.83 4.41
N ALA A 542 26.65 -19.90 3.09
CA ALA A 542 27.93 -19.65 2.40
C ALA A 542 28.35 -18.16 2.37
N VAL A 543 27.64 -17.28 3.06
CA VAL A 543 27.94 -15.85 3.18
C VAL A 543 27.78 -15.41 4.65
N PRO A 544 28.63 -15.89 5.58
CA PRO A 544 28.50 -15.58 7.01
C PRO A 544 28.67 -14.08 7.29
N ASN A 545 29.70 -13.45 6.72
CA ASN A 545 30.18 -12.08 7.02
C ASN A 545 29.26 -10.93 6.50
N ARG A 546 27.93 -11.10 6.52
CA ARG A 546 26.97 -10.05 6.17
C ARG A 546 25.84 -10.01 7.18
N ASN A 547 25.58 -8.81 7.73
CA ASN A 547 24.49 -8.61 8.66
C ASN A 547 23.12 -8.95 8.02
N THR A 548 22.17 -9.33 8.86
CA THR A 548 20.85 -9.86 8.47
C THR A 548 20.07 -8.88 7.57
N SER A 549 20.17 -7.57 7.82
CA SER A 549 19.56 -6.54 6.96
C SER A 549 20.18 -6.52 5.55
N GLN A 550 21.49 -6.71 5.40
CA GLN A 550 22.11 -6.85 4.08
C GLN A 550 21.67 -8.13 3.37
N LYS A 551 21.57 -9.27 4.06
CA LYS A 551 21.06 -10.54 3.49
C LYS A 551 19.64 -10.32 2.93
N TYR A 552 18.71 -9.77 3.71
CA TYR A 552 17.35 -9.49 3.24
C TYR A 552 17.27 -8.43 2.13
N ARG A 553 18.07 -7.35 2.18
CA ARG A 553 18.13 -6.35 1.09
C ARG A 553 18.60 -6.95 -0.25
N LEU A 554 19.51 -7.94 -0.21
CA LEU A 554 19.94 -8.68 -1.40
C LEU A 554 18.84 -9.60 -1.91
N LEU A 555 18.16 -10.29 -1.00
CA LEU A 555 17.02 -11.15 -1.34
C LEU A 555 15.86 -10.38 -1.98
N GLU A 556 15.51 -9.20 -1.48
CA GLU A 556 14.52 -8.35 -2.16
C GLU A 556 14.93 -8.00 -3.60
N ASN A 557 16.23 -7.77 -3.85
CA ASN A 557 16.73 -7.43 -5.19
C ASN A 557 16.74 -8.65 -6.11
N TRP A 558 17.03 -9.84 -5.58
CA TRP A 558 16.87 -11.11 -6.29
C TRP A 558 15.41 -11.31 -6.72
N LEU A 559 14.46 -11.19 -5.79
CA LEU A 559 13.04 -11.34 -6.08
C LEU A 559 12.53 -10.28 -7.08
N ARG A 560 13.04 -9.04 -7.04
CA ARG A 560 12.77 -8.00 -8.05
C ARG A 560 13.33 -8.33 -9.44
N MET A 561 14.44 -9.05 -9.53
CA MET A 561 14.99 -9.54 -10.80
C MET A 561 14.16 -10.71 -11.33
N LEU A 562 13.74 -11.66 -10.48
CA LEU A 562 12.88 -12.78 -10.88
C LEU A 562 11.48 -12.32 -11.30
N ARG A 563 10.85 -11.37 -10.60
CA ARG A 563 9.55 -10.78 -11.02
C ARG A 563 9.65 -10.01 -12.34
N ALA A 564 10.80 -9.40 -12.64
CA ALA A 564 11.04 -8.80 -13.94
C ALA A 564 11.25 -9.87 -15.04
N LEU A 565 11.92 -10.97 -14.74
CA LEU A 565 12.06 -12.14 -15.62
C LEU A 565 10.70 -12.77 -15.94
N ASP A 566 9.85 -13.00 -14.93
CA ASP A 566 8.47 -13.48 -15.08
C ASP A 566 7.61 -12.57 -15.96
N SER A 567 7.91 -11.26 -16.02
CA SER A 567 7.23 -10.31 -16.90
C SER A 567 7.76 -10.28 -18.35
N HIS A 568 8.89 -10.94 -18.62
CA HIS A 568 9.49 -11.06 -19.94
C HIS A 568 9.21 -12.41 -20.60
N ILE A 569 9.11 -13.47 -19.80
CA ILE A 569 8.78 -14.80 -20.28
C ILE A 569 7.27 -14.89 -20.45
N ILE A 570 6.83 -15.24 -21.65
CA ILE A 570 5.42 -15.52 -21.94
C ILE A 570 5.08 -16.85 -21.28
N THR A 571 4.65 -16.81 -20.02
CA THR A 571 4.24 -17.99 -19.28
C THR A 571 3.03 -18.63 -19.96
N THR A 572 3.20 -19.84 -20.48
CA THR A 572 2.08 -20.79 -20.56
C THR A 572 1.48 -20.92 -19.16
N PRO A 573 0.15 -21.08 -19.01
CA PRO A 573 -0.53 -21.03 -17.71
C PRO A 573 -0.06 -22.13 -16.73
N GLU A 574 0.56 -23.19 -17.23
CA GLU A 574 1.14 -24.32 -16.49
C GLU A 574 2.51 -23.99 -15.86
N ASN A 575 3.26 -23.04 -16.41
CA ASN A 575 4.63 -22.76 -15.98
C ASN A 575 4.65 -21.94 -14.68
N VAL A 576 5.10 -22.56 -13.59
CA VAL A 576 5.32 -21.91 -12.30
C VAL A 576 6.40 -20.82 -12.45
N GLY A 577 5.99 -19.56 -12.31
CA GLY A 577 6.91 -18.41 -12.41
C GLY A 577 8.07 -18.49 -11.42
N PHE A 578 9.23 -17.98 -11.84
CA PHE A 578 10.49 -18.02 -11.10
C PHE A 578 10.39 -17.31 -9.74
N SER A 579 9.59 -16.24 -9.63
CA SER A 579 9.30 -15.63 -8.32
C SER A 579 8.48 -16.54 -7.40
N SER A 580 7.54 -17.34 -7.93
CA SER A 580 6.80 -18.32 -7.14
C SER A 580 7.69 -19.47 -6.66
N LEU A 581 8.64 -19.92 -7.49
CA LEU A 581 9.65 -20.90 -7.08
C LEU A 581 10.56 -20.32 -5.98
N ALA A 582 10.95 -19.05 -6.09
CA ALA A 582 11.74 -18.36 -5.06
C ALA A 582 10.98 -18.22 -3.74
N PHE A 583 9.69 -17.86 -3.76
CA PHE A 583 8.85 -17.81 -2.57
C PHE A 583 8.71 -19.20 -1.91
N LYS A 584 8.55 -20.28 -2.71
CA LYS A 584 8.55 -21.66 -2.20
C LYS A 584 9.87 -22.03 -1.52
N SER A 585 11.02 -21.73 -2.16
CA SER A 585 12.34 -21.95 -1.56
C SER A 585 12.50 -21.18 -0.24
N LEU A 586 12.09 -19.91 -0.19
CA LEU A 586 12.17 -19.10 1.03
C LEU A 586 11.32 -19.63 2.19
N ALA A 587 10.16 -20.23 1.92
CA ALA A 587 9.36 -20.92 2.91
C ALA A 587 10.07 -22.20 3.43
N VAL A 588 10.68 -22.99 2.53
CA VAL A 588 11.47 -24.18 2.92
C VAL A 588 12.64 -23.80 3.84
N TYR A 589 13.39 -22.76 3.48
CA TYR A 589 14.48 -22.18 4.30
C TYR A 589 14.00 -21.35 5.51
N GLY A 590 12.71 -21.34 5.84
CA GLY A 590 12.18 -20.71 7.06
C GLY A 590 12.28 -19.17 7.11
N VAL A 591 12.50 -18.50 5.97
CA VAL A 591 12.65 -17.05 5.91
C VAL A 591 11.30 -16.39 6.18
N LYS A 592 11.15 -15.79 7.37
CA LYS A 592 9.91 -15.11 7.80
C LYS A 592 9.49 -14.03 6.78
N PRO A 593 8.23 -13.99 6.32
CA PRO A 593 7.76 -12.99 5.36
C PRO A 593 7.96 -11.52 5.75
N SER A 594 7.97 -11.19 7.04
CA SER A 594 8.27 -9.85 7.58
C SER A 594 9.65 -9.33 7.15
N ALA A 595 10.65 -10.22 7.10
CA ALA A 595 12.02 -9.92 6.67
C ALA A 595 12.12 -9.35 5.23
N ILE A 596 11.15 -9.69 4.36
CA ILE A 596 11.01 -9.15 3.00
C ILE A 596 9.70 -8.39 2.81
N GLY A 597 9.05 -7.97 3.91
CA GLY A 597 7.69 -7.43 3.92
C GLY A 597 7.54 -6.17 3.08
N HIS A 598 8.57 -5.32 3.02
CA HIS A 598 8.58 -4.14 2.15
C HIS A 598 8.53 -4.52 0.66
N TYR A 599 9.25 -5.57 0.22
CA TYR A 599 9.12 -6.13 -1.12
C TYR A 599 7.75 -6.77 -1.35
N LEU A 600 7.26 -7.62 -0.42
CA LEU A 600 5.94 -8.23 -0.53
C LEU A 600 4.83 -7.16 -0.66
N MET A 601 4.92 -6.08 0.11
CA MET A 601 3.99 -4.96 0.02
C MET A 601 4.09 -4.14 -1.27
N SER A 602 5.19 -4.27 -2.03
CA SER A 602 5.37 -3.71 -3.39
C SER A 602 4.85 -4.61 -4.52
N LEU A 603 4.31 -5.79 -4.18
CA LEU A 603 3.62 -6.66 -5.12
C LEU A 603 2.23 -6.11 -5.48
N ASP A 604 1.74 -6.51 -6.65
CA ASP A 604 0.32 -6.45 -6.99
C ASP A 604 -0.47 -7.49 -6.18
N HIS A 605 -1.79 -7.48 -6.30
CA HIS A 605 -2.64 -8.32 -5.46
C HIS A 605 -2.52 -9.82 -5.78
N ARG A 606 -2.32 -10.17 -7.06
CA ARG A 606 -2.17 -11.56 -7.50
C ARG A 606 -0.87 -12.16 -7.00
N THR A 607 0.25 -11.46 -7.21
CA THR A 607 1.57 -11.93 -6.80
C THR A 607 1.74 -11.87 -5.29
N LEU A 608 1.14 -10.89 -4.57
CA LEU A 608 1.16 -10.87 -3.10
C LEU A 608 0.49 -12.12 -2.51
N VAL A 609 -0.73 -12.43 -2.94
CA VAL A 609 -1.45 -13.58 -2.38
C VAL A 609 -0.78 -14.89 -2.80
N ASN A 610 -0.39 -15.04 -4.06
CA ASN A 610 0.36 -16.22 -4.50
C ASN A 610 1.70 -16.42 -3.77
N ALA A 611 2.39 -15.33 -3.41
CA ALA A 611 3.58 -15.38 -2.57
C ALA A 611 3.24 -15.91 -1.19
N LEU A 612 2.31 -15.26 -0.46
CA LEU A 612 1.90 -15.65 0.90
C LEU A 612 1.44 -17.11 0.97
N LEU A 613 0.70 -17.60 -0.03
CA LEU A 613 0.29 -19.01 -0.13
C LEU A 613 1.45 -20.02 -0.15
N GLN A 614 2.69 -19.60 -0.48
CA GLN A 614 3.87 -20.49 -0.41
C GLN A 614 4.36 -20.70 1.03
N TRP A 615 3.97 -19.84 1.98
CA TRP A 615 4.28 -19.98 3.42
C TRP A 615 3.14 -20.61 4.25
N ILE A 616 2.08 -21.12 3.62
CA ILE A 616 1.19 -22.05 4.35
C ILE A 616 2.04 -23.26 4.76
N PRO A 617 2.03 -23.67 6.05
CA PRO A 617 2.86 -24.77 6.54
C PRO A 617 2.70 -26.02 5.68
N GLN A 618 3.79 -26.40 5.00
CA GLN A 618 3.96 -27.72 4.42
C GLN A 618 4.59 -28.61 5.49
N PRO A 619 4.13 -29.85 5.70
CA PRO A 619 4.85 -30.78 6.56
C PRO A 619 6.25 -31.01 5.95
N LYS A 620 7.31 -30.60 6.66
CA LYS A 620 8.68 -30.82 6.21
C LYS A 620 9.01 -32.32 6.35
N PRO A 621 9.64 -32.96 5.34
CA PRO A 621 10.25 -34.27 5.56
C PRO A 621 11.34 -34.12 6.63
N PHE A 622 11.31 -34.98 7.64
CA PHE A 622 12.00 -34.75 8.93
C PHE A 622 13.54 -34.84 8.88
N HIS A 623 14.13 -35.20 7.73
CA HIS A 623 15.50 -35.72 7.63
C HIS A 623 16.52 -34.79 6.94
N LEU A 624 16.18 -33.51 6.68
CA LEU A 624 16.97 -32.62 5.80
C LEU A 624 17.36 -31.26 6.41
N LEU A 625 17.50 -31.15 7.73
CA LEU A 625 18.08 -29.97 8.39
C LEU A 625 19.10 -30.40 9.46
N PRO A 626 20.35 -29.86 9.43
CA PRO A 626 21.33 -30.07 10.49
C PRO A 626 20.81 -29.61 11.87
N HIS A 627 21.16 -30.35 12.91
CA HIS A 627 20.42 -30.36 14.17
C HIS A 627 20.78 -29.22 15.16
N GLU A 628 21.72 -28.35 14.79
CA GLU A 628 22.48 -27.52 15.74
C GLU A 628 22.01 -26.06 15.86
N ALA A 629 21.10 -25.59 14.99
CA ALA A 629 20.62 -24.20 14.98
C ALA A 629 19.50 -23.94 16.02
N GLY A 630 19.85 -24.02 17.31
CA GLY A 630 18.92 -23.94 18.45
C GLY A 630 18.20 -22.60 18.67
N SER A 631 17.26 -22.21 17.80
CA SER A 631 16.42 -21.01 18.03
C SER A 631 15.04 -20.98 17.35
N THR A 632 14.65 -21.99 16.56
CA THR A 632 13.41 -21.92 15.73
C THR A 632 12.28 -22.88 16.15
N LYS A 633 11.76 -22.73 17.39
CA LYS A 633 10.52 -23.40 17.86
C LYS A 633 9.25 -23.10 17.03
N TRP A 634 9.28 -22.08 16.17
CA TRP A 634 8.16 -21.49 15.40
C TRP A 634 7.41 -22.41 14.40
N TYR A 635 7.62 -23.74 14.41
CA TYR A 635 7.02 -24.66 13.43
C TYR A 635 6.60 -26.05 13.96
N GLN A 636 6.83 -26.38 15.24
CA GLN A 636 6.75 -27.78 15.71
C GLN A 636 5.35 -28.29 16.14
N VAL A 637 4.31 -27.44 16.21
CA VAL A 637 3.03 -27.77 16.89
C VAL A 637 1.80 -27.76 15.96
N SER A 638 1.96 -27.48 14.66
CA SER A 638 0.81 -27.45 13.73
C SER A 638 0.24 -28.86 13.47
N PRO A 639 -1.10 -29.05 13.42
CA PRO A 639 -1.71 -30.34 13.10
C PRO A 639 -1.30 -30.88 11.72
N LYS A 640 -1.33 -32.21 11.57
CA LYS A 640 -0.88 -32.97 10.39
C LYS A 640 -1.82 -32.81 9.17
N ILE A 641 -1.85 -31.63 8.56
CA ILE A 641 -2.58 -31.43 7.29
C ILE A 641 -1.84 -32.17 6.17
N PRO A 642 -2.50 -33.06 5.41
CA PRO A 642 -1.88 -33.71 4.26
C PRO A 642 -1.47 -32.71 3.18
N SER A 643 -0.27 -32.85 2.63
CA SER A 643 0.29 -31.93 1.62
C SER A 643 -0.59 -31.77 0.38
N HIS A 644 -1.34 -32.83 0.01
CA HIS A 644 -2.30 -32.77 -1.11
C HIS A 644 -3.44 -31.79 -0.83
N GLN A 645 -4.00 -31.74 0.40
CA GLN A 645 -5.07 -30.81 0.75
C GLN A 645 -4.59 -29.35 0.67
N VAL A 646 -3.35 -29.07 1.12
CA VAL A 646 -2.76 -27.72 0.99
C VAL A 646 -2.54 -27.37 -0.49
N HIS A 647 -2.03 -28.30 -1.29
CA HIS A 647 -1.84 -28.11 -2.73
C HIS A 647 -3.17 -27.82 -3.45
N ASP A 648 -4.20 -28.61 -3.18
CA ASP A 648 -5.49 -28.50 -3.86
C ASP A 648 -6.30 -27.29 -3.38
N PHE A 649 -6.12 -26.88 -2.11
CA PHE A 649 -6.55 -25.57 -1.63
C PHE A 649 -5.89 -24.43 -2.41
N VAL A 650 -4.55 -24.43 -2.55
CA VAL A 650 -3.81 -23.40 -3.29
C VAL A 650 -4.20 -23.38 -4.78
N LYS A 651 -4.38 -24.55 -5.39
CA LYS A 651 -4.84 -24.72 -6.78
C LYS A 651 -6.26 -24.16 -6.97
N THR A 652 -7.19 -24.53 -6.10
CA THR A 652 -8.59 -24.06 -6.12
C THR A 652 -8.70 -22.56 -5.85
N TYR A 653 -7.95 -22.06 -4.86
CA TYR A 653 -7.96 -20.65 -4.51
C TYR A 653 -7.37 -19.77 -5.63
N ARG A 654 -6.34 -20.24 -6.36
CA ARG A 654 -5.79 -19.51 -7.52
C ARG A 654 -6.85 -19.20 -8.59
N VAL A 655 -7.71 -20.17 -8.92
CA VAL A 655 -8.81 -19.99 -9.89
C VAL A 655 -9.84 -18.95 -9.42
N LEU A 656 -10.04 -18.82 -8.11
CA LEU A 656 -10.97 -17.85 -7.51
C LEU A 656 -10.34 -16.46 -7.32
N LEU A 657 -9.05 -16.41 -7.00
CA LEU A 657 -8.26 -15.18 -6.89
C LEU A 657 -8.31 -14.37 -8.19
N ASP A 658 -8.28 -15.04 -9.34
CA ASP A 658 -8.37 -14.38 -10.64
C ASP A 658 -9.74 -13.70 -10.85
N LYS A 659 -10.85 -14.36 -10.50
CA LYS A 659 -12.21 -13.78 -10.53
C LYS A 659 -12.37 -12.59 -9.55
N ASP A 660 -11.73 -12.69 -8.38
CA ASP A 660 -11.72 -11.59 -7.40
C ASP A 660 -10.85 -10.40 -7.86
N ILE A 661 -9.81 -10.63 -8.67
CA ILE A 661 -9.01 -9.55 -9.27
C ILE A 661 -9.78 -8.87 -10.41
N GLU A 662 -10.49 -9.63 -11.24
CA GLU A 662 -11.36 -9.10 -12.31
C GLU A 662 -12.47 -8.21 -11.76
N SER A 663 -13.08 -8.62 -10.65
CA SER A 663 -14.05 -7.81 -9.88
C SER A 663 -13.43 -6.69 -9.03
N ARG A 664 -12.12 -6.40 -9.23
CA ARG A 664 -11.36 -5.26 -8.65
C ARG A 664 -11.35 -5.22 -7.13
N VAL A 665 -11.38 -6.38 -6.49
CA VAL A 665 -11.42 -6.52 -5.04
C VAL A 665 -10.17 -5.89 -4.38
N SER A 666 -10.36 -5.19 -3.26
CA SER A 666 -9.26 -4.51 -2.56
C SER A 666 -8.29 -5.50 -1.91
N ARG A 667 -7.03 -5.10 -1.71
CA ARG A 667 -6.00 -5.95 -1.10
C ARG A 667 -6.43 -6.57 0.23
N ASN A 668 -7.02 -5.74 1.09
CA ASN A 668 -7.46 -6.12 2.43
C ASN A 668 -8.68 -7.05 2.38
N GLU A 669 -9.54 -6.87 1.38
CA GLU A 669 -10.70 -7.73 1.12
C GLU A 669 -10.28 -9.10 0.57
N LEU A 670 -9.29 -9.17 -0.33
CA LEU A 670 -8.71 -10.43 -0.80
C LEU A 670 -8.10 -11.25 0.36
N LEU A 671 -7.34 -10.60 1.24
CA LEU A 671 -6.73 -11.25 2.40
C LEU A 671 -7.78 -11.70 3.42
N ALA A 672 -8.81 -10.88 3.67
CA ALA A 672 -9.93 -11.27 4.52
C ALA A 672 -10.74 -12.45 3.93
N ARG A 673 -10.92 -12.50 2.60
CA ARG A 673 -11.55 -13.63 1.89
C ARG A 673 -10.69 -14.89 1.91
N LEU A 674 -9.37 -14.76 1.86
CA LEU A 674 -8.44 -15.89 1.97
C LEU A 674 -8.55 -16.53 3.36
N LEU A 675 -8.38 -15.76 4.43
CA LEU A 675 -8.53 -16.24 5.80
C LEU A 675 -9.94 -16.81 6.06
N ALA A 676 -11.00 -16.15 5.56
CA ALA A 676 -12.37 -16.66 5.63
C ALA A 676 -12.54 -18.03 4.95
N ARG A 677 -11.83 -18.28 3.84
CA ARG A 677 -11.89 -19.56 3.15
C ARG A 677 -11.05 -20.64 3.84
N MET A 678 -9.90 -20.27 4.40
CA MET A 678 -9.06 -21.18 5.18
C MET A 678 -9.84 -21.74 6.38
N GLN A 679 -10.54 -20.90 7.14
CA GLN A 679 -11.35 -21.35 8.27
C GLN A 679 -12.48 -22.29 7.84
N ARG A 680 -13.22 -21.94 6.77
CA ARG A 680 -14.29 -22.78 6.19
C ARG A 680 -13.82 -24.13 5.65
N GLN A 681 -12.51 -24.33 5.51
CA GLN A 681 -11.89 -25.58 5.08
C GLN A 681 -10.95 -26.14 6.16
N ALA A 682 -11.16 -25.76 7.43
CA ALA A 682 -10.43 -26.22 8.62
C ALA A 682 -8.89 -26.02 8.61
N PHE A 683 -8.35 -25.14 7.76
CA PHE A 683 -6.93 -24.79 7.79
C PHE A 683 -6.61 -23.91 9.01
N PRO A 684 -5.40 -24.00 9.60
CA PRO A 684 -4.95 -23.23 10.75
C PRO A 684 -4.87 -21.75 10.41
N THR A 685 -5.99 -21.08 10.61
CA THR A 685 -6.22 -19.71 10.17
C THR A 685 -5.51 -18.71 11.09
N HIS A 686 -5.25 -19.08 12.36
CA HIS A 686 -4.48 -18.27 13.31
C HIS A 686 -3.02 -18.10 12.87
N GLU A 687 -2.28 -19.16 12.52
CA GLU A 687 -0.88 -19.03 12.07
C GLU A 687 -0.76 -18.22 10.78
N PHE A 688 -1.68 -18.42 9.84
CA PHE A 688 -1.66 -17.65 8.60
C PHE A 688 -2.11 -16.20 8.80
N ALA A 689 -3.00 -15.94 9.76
CA ALA A 689 -3.35 -14.60 10.21
C ALA A 689 -2.15 -13.92 10.89
N LYS A 690 -1.46 -14.60 11.83
CA LYS A 690 -0.23 -14.13 12.49
C LYS A 690 0.81 -13.70 11.47
N LEU A 691 1.05 -14.53 10.45
CA LEU A 691 1.93 -14.23 9.33
C LEU A 691 1.48 -13.00 8.52
N ILE A 692 0.21 -12.92 8.12
CA ILE A 692 -0.34 -11.77 7.38
C ILE A 692 -0.25 -10.48 8.20
N PHE A 693 -0.69 -10.51 9.46
CA PHE A 693 -0.78 -9.34 10.33
C PHE A 693 0.59 -8.83 10.76
N HIS A 694 1.58 -9.70 10.98
CA HIS A 694 2.97 -9.30 11.22
C HIS A 694 3.57 -8.54 10.02
N VAL A 695 3.43 -9.08 8.80
CA VAL A 695 3.89 -8.42 7.56
C VAL A 695 3.18 -7.08 7.31
N ILE A 696 1.87 -7.03 7.54
CA ILE A 696 1.07 -5.84 7.26
C ILE A 696 1.21 -4.78 8.36
N GLY A 697 1.36 -5.19 9.62
CA GLY A 697 1.62 -4.31 10.74
C GLY A 697 2.92 -3.54 10.56
N GLU A 698 4.04 -4.23 10.32
CA GLU A 698 5.35 -3.60 10.09
C GLU A 698 5.37 -2.67 8.87
N HIS A 699 4.81 -3.09 7.72
CA HIS A 699 5.04 -2.44 6.42
C HIS A 699 3.85 -1.60 5.90
N LYS A 700 2.72 -1.59 6.62
CA LYS A 700 1.50 -0.80 6.35
C LYS A 700 0.81 -0.23 7.60
N GLY A 701 1.27 -0.54 8.81
CA GLY A 701 0.73 -0.02 10.05
C GLY A 701 -0.63 -0.59 10.46
N ILE A 702 -0.96 -0.40 11.75
CA ILE A 702 -2.15 -0.94 12.42
C ILE A 702 -3.48 -0.60 11.74
N ARG A 703 -3.59 0.54 11.03
CA ARG A 703 -4.77 0.89 10.24
C ARG A 703 -5.18 -0.20 9.24
N THR A 704 -4.19 -0.86 8.64
CA THR A 704 -4.39 -1.89 7.63
C THR A 704 -4.78 -3.23 8.27
N VAL A 705 -4.21 -3.51 9.45
CA VAL A 705 -4.60 -4.64 10.32
C VAL A 705 -6.08 -4.49 10.73
N TYR A 706 -6.49 -3.32 11.22
CA TYR A 706 -7.88 -3.02 11.60
C TYR A 706 -8.87 -3.19 10.43
N ASP A 707 -8.57 -2.69 9.23
CA ASP A 707 -9.48 -2.85 8.07
C ASP A 707 -9.62 -4.33 7.66
N ILE A 708 -8.59 -5.16 7.82
CA ILE A 708 -8.69 -6.61 7.60
C ILE A 708 -9.50 -7.29 8.72
N LEU A 709 -9.22 -7.00 10.01
CA LEU A 709 -9.98 -7.54 11.14
C LEU A 709 -11.48 -7.19 11.06
N ARG A 710 -11.81 -5.96 10.68
CA ARG A 710 -13.20 -5.53 10.43
C ARG A 710 -13.85 -6.32 9.30
N ARG A 711 -13.11 -6.63 8.21
CA ARG A 711 -13.61 -7.46 7.10
C ARG A 711 -13.78 -8.92 7.47
N LEU A 712 -13.00 -9.44 8.41
CA LEU A 712 -13.15 -10.79 8.97
C LEU A 712 -14.41 -10.88 9.82
N ARG A 713 -14.61 -9.94 10.76
CA ARG A 713 -15.86 -9.84 11.54
C ARG A 713 -17.09 -9.76 10.64
N ASN A 714 -17.05 -8.91 9.62
CA ASN A 714 -18.12 -8.77 8.62
C ASN A 714 -18.37 -10.03 7.76
N LYS A 715 -17.59 -11.11 7.91
CA LYS A 715 -17.76 -12.40 7.21
C LYS A 715 -18.14 -13.56 8.14
N GLY A 716 -18.35 -13.30 9.44
CA GLY A 716 -18.53 -14.34 10.45
C GLY A 716 -17.25 -15.13 10.72
N VAL A 717 -16.08 -14.50 10.62
CA VAL A 717 -14.77 -15.15 10.78
C VAL A 717 -14.17 -14.77 12.13
N GLY A 718 -14.42 -15.61 13.13
CA GLY A 718 -13.70 -15.58 14.40
C GLY A 718 -12.24 -16.02 14.21
N LEU A 719 -11.34 -15.54 15.07
CA LEU A 719 -9.96 -16.01 15.12
C LEU A 719 -9.81 -16.92 16.34
N SER A 720 -9.65 -18.23 16.11
CA SER A 720 -9.63 -19.26 17.15
C SER A 720 -8.50 -19.09 18.19
N ASP A 721 -7.44 -18.39 17.81
CA ASP A 721 -6.42 -17.86 18.70
C ASP A 721 -6.28 -16.34 18.45
N SER A 722 -6.07 -15.58 19.53
CA SER A 722 -5.76 -14.15 19.49
C SER A 722 -4.53 -13.77 20.33
N GLU A 723 -3.82 -14.70 20.97
CA GLU A 723 -2.57 -14.44 21.70
C GLU A 723 -1.55 -13.76 20.79
N PHE A 724 -1.48 -14.15 19.51
CA PHE A 724 -0.61 -13.48 18.54
C PHE A 724 -1.02 -12.04 18.24
N LEU A 725 -2.30 -11.69 18.36
CA LEU A 725 -2.76 -10.30 18.25
C LEU A 725 -2.38 -9.53 19.51
N GLN A 726 -2.49 -10.13 20.70
CA GLN A 726 -2.02 -9.54 21.96
C GLN A 726 -0.48 -9.32 21.92
N GLU A 727 0.30 -10.30 21.43
CA GLU A 727 1.74 -10.20 21.17
C GLU A 727 2.07 -9.02 20.22
N TYR A 728 1.30 -8.89 19.14
CA TYR A 728 1.44 -7.81 18.16
C TYR A 728 1.04 -6.44 18.73
N PHE A 729 -0.06 -6.35 19.50
CA PHE A 729 -0.50 -5.10 20.11
C PHE A 729 0.43 -4.65 21.23
N GLY A 730 0.96 -5.56 22.05
CA GLY A 730 2.02 -5.28 23.02
C GLY A 730 3.25 -4.63 22.37
N LYS A 731 3.71 -5.18 21.23
CA LYS A 731 4.81 -4.61 20.42
C LYS A 731 4.47 -3.26 19.77
N MET A 732 3.19 -2.98 19.51
CA MET A 732 2.72 -1.67 19.04
C MET A 732 2.51 -0.65 20.19
N LEU A 733 2.28 -1.14 21.42
CA LEU A 733 2.09 -0.36 22.65
C LEU A 733 3.42 0.00 23.32
N GLU A 734 4.44 -0.85 23.22
CA GLU A 734 5.77 -0.63 23.81
C GLU A 734 6.38 0.73 23.42
N PRO A 735 6.37 1.18 22.14
CA PRO A 735 6.83 2.52 21.78
C PRO A 735 5.98 3.66 22.39
N LEU A 736 4.69 3.42 22.63
CA LEU A 736 3.78 4.39 23.24
C LEU A 736 4.02 4.54 24.74
N HIS A 737 4.46 3.47 25.40
CA HIS A 737 4.86 3.47 26.80
C HIS A 737 6.26 4.08 27.01
N LYS A 738 7.21 3.77 26.10
CA LYS A 738 8.63 4.17 26.23
C LYS A 738 8.97 5.57 25.69
N GLN A 739 8.12 6.22 24.90
CA GLN A 739 8.46 7.52 24.30
C GLN A 739 8.30 8.70 25.27
N PRO A 740 9.36 9.51 25.49
CA PRO A 740 9.23 10.75 26.26
C PRO A 740 8.50 11.86 25.48
N HIS A 741 8.07 12.88 26.24
CA HIS A 741 7.12 13.92 25.81
C HIS A 741 7.70 14.96 24.83
N THR A 742 9.01 14.92 24.62
CA THR A 742 9.75 15.69 23.60
C THR A 742 9.53 15.18 22.17
N SER A 743 8.78 14.09 21.99
CA SER A 743 8.40 13.60 20.66
C SER A 743 7.60 14.66 19.86
N GLY A 744 8.08 14.93 18.64
CA GLY A 744 7.52 15.98 17.78
C GLY A 744 6.09 15.70 17.31
N HIS A 745 5.40 16.73 16.82
CA HIS A 745 3.98 16.69 16.46
C HIS A 745 3.59 15.51 15.55
N SER A 746 4.42 15.16 14.56
CA SER A 746 4.16 14.01 13.67
C SER A 746 4.14 12.67 14.41
N THR A 747 4.93 12.51 15.48
CA THR A 747 4.97 11.31 16.31
C THR A 747 3.77 11.28 17.24
N ARG A 748 3.44 12.39 17.92
CA ARG A 748 2.20 12.54 18.70
C ARG A 748 0.97 12.17 17.86
N GLN A 749 0.85 12.71 16.64
CA GLN A 749 -0.25 12.40 15.73
C GLN A 749 -0.27 10.94 15.25
N HIS A 750 0.88 10.29 15.08
CA HIS A 750 0.94 8.85 14.75
C HIS A 750 0.46 8.00 15.94
N ASN A 751 0.91 8.33 17.15
CA ASN A 751 0.56 7.67 18.40
C ASN A 751 -0.95 7.78 18.68
N ASP A 752 -1.52 8.98 18.48
CA ASP A 752 -2.96 9.27 18.53
C ASP A 752 -3.79 8.36 17.61
N TYR A 753 -3.35 8.18 16.35
CA TYR A 753 -4.03 7.27 15.43
C TYR A 753 -3.87 5.81 15.86
N THR A 754 -2.69 5.39 16.34
CA THR A 754 -2.44 4.02 16.79
C THR A 754 -3.32 3.64 17.98
N LEU A 755 -3.42 4.49 19.02
CA LEU A 755 -4.35 4.29 20.14
C LEU A 755 -5.80 4.20 19.65
N LYS A 756 -6.22 5.11 18.77
CA LYS A 756 -7.58 5.07 18.21
C LYS A 756 -7.86 3.80 17.40
N TYR A 757 -6.86 3.23 16.72
CA TYR A 757 -7.02 1.95 16.02
C TYR A 757 -7.05 0.75 16.98
N LEU A 758 -6.29 0.77 18.09
CA LEU A 758 -6.39 -0.24 19.15
C LEU A 758 -7.79 -0.27 19.77
N GLN A 759 -8.29 0.89 20.23
CA GLN A 759 -9.68 1.06 20.70
C GLN A 759 -10.70 0.55 19.68
N SER A 760 -10.48 0.85 18.39
CA SER A 760 -11.36 0.40 17.30
C SER A 760 -11.31 -1.11 17.08
N ILE A 761 -10.21 -1.79 17.43
CA ILE A 761 -10.05 -3.25 17.37
C ILE A 761 -10.69 -3.91 18.60
N GLN A 762 -10.50 -3.37 19.82
CA GLN A 762 -11.22 -3.84 21.02
C GLN A 762 -12.74 -3.76 20.81
N ALA A 763 -13.23 -2.65 20.24
CA ALA A 763 -14.63 -2.49 19.85
C ALA A 763 -15.11 -3.44 18.73
N LEU A 764 -14.22 -4.20 18.06
CA LEU A 764 -14.62 -5.30 17.18
C LEU A 764 -15.12 -6.53 17.95
N LYS A 765 -14.94 -6.64 19.28
CA LYS A 765 -15.36 -7.81 20.09
C LYS A 765 -15.18 -9.12 19.32
N LEU A 766 -13.92 -9.42 18.96
CA LEU A 766 -13.59 -10.68 18.31
C LEU A 766 -13.92 -11.80 19.30
N GLU A 767 -14.56 -12.86 18.81
CA GLU A 767 -15.06 -13.97 19.64
C GLU A 767 -13.90 -14.83 20.15
N TYR A 768 -13.28 -14.36 21.23
CA TYR A 768 -12.15 -14.97 21.92
C TYR A 768 -12.48 -15.07 23.43
N HIS A 769 -11.86 -16.02 24.13
CA HIS A 769 -12.23 -16.32 25.52
C HIS A 769 -11.74 -15.27 26.52
N ASP A 770 -12.64 -14.93 27.46
CA ASP A 770 -12.59 -13.84 28.46
C ASP A 770 -11.41 -13.84 29.46
N ARG A 771 -10.43 -14.74 29.31
CA ARG A 771 -9.41 -15.03 30.32
C ARG A 771 -8.20 -14.09 30.31
N THR A 772 -7.90 -13.37 29.22
CA THR A 772 -6.70 -12.51 29.12
C THR A 772 -6.95 -11.02 28.80
N ASP A 773 -8.18 -10.62 28.46
CA ASP A 773 -8.45 -9.29 27.87
C ASP A 773 -8.19 -8.12 28.84
N LYS A 774 -8.38 -8.35 30.15
CA LYS A 774 -8.25 -7.33 31.22
C LYS A 774 -6.92 -6.58 31.22
N GLY A 775 -5.82 -7.23 30.81
CA GLY A 775 -4.49 -6.60 30.76
C GLY A 775 -4.35 -5.60 29.60
N MET A 776 -4.88 -5.94 28.42
CA MET A 776 -4.85 -5.09 27.23
C MET A 776 -5.75 -3.86 27.40
N ASP A 777 -6.97 -4.06 27.91
CA ASP A 777 -7.94 -2.98 28.15
C ASP A 777 -7.40 -1.96 29.16
N GLY A 778 -6.84 -2.42 30.30
CA GLY A 778 -6.25 -1.53 31.30
C GLY A 778 -5.09 -0.67 30.77
N VAL A 779 -4.26 -1.22 29.88
CA VAL A 779 -3.14 -0.48 29.25
C VAL A 779 -3.66 0.56 28.25
N VAL A 780 -4.68 0.23 27.44
CA VAL A 780 -5.26 1.19 26.48
C VAL A 780 -6.06 2.29 27.20
N GLU A 781 -6.83 1.95 28.24
CA GLU A 781 -7.52 2.93 29.11
C GLU A 781 -6.49 3.87 29.76
N TYR A 782 -5.43 3.33 30.39
CA TYR A 782 -4.34 4.13 30.99
C TYR A 782 -3.65 5.08 30.00
N LEU A 783 -3.35 4.62 28.78
CA LEU A 783 -2.71 5.47 27.77
C LEU A 783 -3.67 6.55 27.23
N GLU A 784 -4.98 6.26 27.15
CA GLU A 784 -5.98 7.30 26.90
C GLU A 784 -6.07 8.30 28.06
N SER A 785 -6.10 7.86 29.32
CA SER A 785 -6.03 8.73 30.51
C SER A 785 -4.82 9.66 30.44
N ARG A 786 -3.63 9.10 30.18
CA ARG A 786 -2.36 9.85 30.08
C ARG A 786 -2.39 10.87 28.94
N ARG A 787 -2.93 10.49 27.78
CA ARG A 787 -3.08 11.38 26.62
C ARG A 787 -4.08 12.51 26.86
N GLN A 788 -5.22 12.22 27.46
CA GLN A 788 -6.23 13.24 27.82
C GLN A 788 -5.67 14.19 28.91
N LEU A 789 -4.90 13.68 29.88
CA LEU A 789 -4.20 14.50 30.87
C LEU A 789 -3.15 15.40 30.21
N GLN A 790 -2.35 14.90 29.27
CA GLN A 790 -1.37 15.71 28.54
C GLN A 790 -2.05 16.86 27.80
N PHE A 791 -3.20 16.62 27.17
CA PHE A 791 -3.97 17.67 26.50
C PHE A 791 -4.50 18.74 27.49
N ILE A 792 -4.92 18.33 28.70
CA ILE A 792 -5.30 19.26 29.77
C ILE A 792 -4.10 20.12 30.20
N VAL A 793 -2.94 19.50 30.42
CA VAL A 793 -1.72 20.16 30.90
C VAL A 793 -1.13 21.10 29.85
N ASP A 794 -1.07 20.68 28.58
CA ASP A 794 -0.61 21.52 27.49
C ASP A 794 -1.57 22.71 27.30
N SER A 795 -2.90 22.48 27.26
CA SER A 795 -3.90 23.56 27.18
C SER A 795 -3.86 24.54 28.37
N ALA A 796 -3.56 24.07 29.59
CA ALA A 796 -3.41 24.93 30.76
C ALA A 796 -2.06 25.68 30.78
N ARG A 797 -1.01 25.13 30.16
CA ARG A 797 0.28 25.82 29.95
C ARG A 797 0.13 26.94 28.93
N ASP A 798 -0.57 26.69 27.83
CA ASP A 798 -0.82 27.65 26.75
C ASP A 798 -1.69 28.83 27.23
N ALA A 799 -2.60 28.59 28.19
CA ALA A 799 -3.36 29.64 28.88
C ALA A 799 -2.59 30.30 30.05
N HIS A 800 -1.33 29.90 30.31
CA HIS A 800 -0.51 30.28 31.47
C HIS A 800 -1.04 29.91 32.88
N LEU A 801 -2.20 29.26 32.95
CA LEU A 801 -2.90 28.86 34.19
C LEU A 801 -2.32 27.61 34.87
N LEU A 802 -1.35 26.91 34.27
CA LEU A 802 -0.65 25.78 34.90
C LEU A 802 0.24 26.29 36.05
N PRO A 803 0.01 25.85 37.31
CA PRO A 803 0.82 26.27 38.47
C PRO A 803 2.31 25.94 38.30
N SER A 804 3.18 26.82 38.80
CA SER A 804 4.65 26.76 38.63
C SER A 804 5.24 25.40 38.98
N VAL A 805 4.84 24.84 40.13
CA VAL A 805 5.24 23.52 40.67
C VAL A 805 5.12 22.39 39.64
N TYR A 806 4.11 22.44 38.76
CA TYR A 806 3.81 21.37 37.81
C TYR A 806 4.41 21.59 36.41
N ARG A 807 4.97 22.78 36.12
CA ARG A 807 5.40 23.15 34.75
C ARG A 807 6.51 22.26 34.20
N GLY A 808 7.44 21.83 35.07
CA GLY A 808 8.59 20.97 34.75
C GLY A 808 8.44 19.50 35.11
N MET A 809 7.32 19.06 35.69
CA MET A 809 7.16 17.67 36.12
C MET A 809 6.98 16.70 34.94
N ALA A 810 7.62 15.53 35.05
CA ALA A 810 7.39 14.42 34.13
C ALA A 810 5.91 13.99 34.18
N PRO A 811 5.21 13.82 33.04
CA PRO A 811 3.78 13.48 33.05
C PRO A 811 3.42 12.12 33.65
N ASP A 812 4.37 11.21 33.84
CA ASP A 812 4.17 10.00 34.65
C ASP A 812 4.08 10.30 36.16
N SER A 813 4.79 11.33 36.64
CA SER A 813 4.56 11.90 37.97
C SER A 813 3.24 12.67 38.01
N LEU A 814 2.90 13.45 36.96
CA LEU A 814 1.59 14.12 36.86
C LEU A 814 0.43 13.12 36.87
N MET A 815 0.60 11.91 36.31
CA MET A 815 -0.40 10.84 36.37
C MET A 815 -0.66 10.32 37.79
N LYS A 816 0.31 10.40 38.71
CA LYS A 816 0.12 10.07 40.13
C LYS A 816 -0.69 11.16 40.84
N ILE A 817 -0.38 12.43 40.59
CA ILE A 817 -1.05 13.60 41.22
C ILE A 817 -2.23 14.17 40.39
N ARG A 818 -2.70 13.44 39.37
CA ARG A 818 -3.63 13.94 38.34
C ARG A 818 -4.93 14.52 38.87
N THR A 819 -5.42 13.98 39.99
CA THR A 819 -6.63 14.45 40.68
C THR A 819 -6.44 15.88 41.17
N GLU A 820 -5.44 16.11 42.04
CA GLU A 820 -5.12 17.43 42.60
C GLU A 820 -4.76 18.44 41.51
N LEU A 821 -3.91 18.02 40.55
CA LEU A 821 -3.56 18.84 39.39
C LEU A 821 -4.79 19.37 38.64
N ILE A 822 -5.78 18.50 38.41
CA ILE A 822 -7.02 18.88 37.72
C ILE A 822 -7.93 19.75 38.61
N HIS A 823 -7.97 19.50 39.91
CA HIS A 823 -8.72 20.31 40.87
C HIS A 823 -8.16 21.74 40.91
N GLN A 824 -6.83 21.90 40.95
CA GLN A 824 -6.14 23.19 40.87
C GLN A 824 -6.34 23.87 39.51
N ILE A 825 -6.14 23.17 38.39
CA ILE A 825 -6.36 23.74 37.06
C ILE A 825 -7.82 24.18 36.85
N ALA A 826 -8.80 23.42 37.36
CA ALA A 826 -10.21 23.82 37.34
C ALA A 826 -10.45 25.10 38.15
N TYR A 827 -9.84 25.21 39.33
CA TYR A 827 -9.91 26.41 40.16
C TYR A 827 -9.31 27.63 39.45
N GLN A 828 -8.15 27.51 38.81
CA GLN A 828 -7.51 28.59 38.04
C GLN A 828 -8.36 29.03 36.84
N TYR A 829 -8.92 28.10 36.05
CA TYR A 829 -9.91 28.43 35.00
C TYR A 829 -11.17 29.12 35.54
N SER A 830 -11.44 29.09 36.86
CA SER A 830 -12.57 29.80 37.48
C SER A 830 -12.22 31.20 38.00
N LEU A 831 -10.93 31.54 38.09
CA LEU A 831 -10.45 32.87 38.46
C LEU A 831 -10.05 33.70 37.23
N ASP A 832 -9.58 33.04 36.18
CA ASP A 832 -9.18 33.67 34.92
C ASP A 832 -10.29 34.52 34.29
N ARG A 833 -9.94 35.78 33.99
CA ARG A 833 -10.77 36.78 33.29
C ARG A 833 -10.25 37.11 31.88
N THR A 834 -9.15 36.50 31.43
CA THR A 834 -8.57 36.76 30.10
C THR A 834 -9.30 36.01 28.99
N ARG A 835 -10.00 34.92 29.34
CA ARG A 835 -10.78 34.07 28.43
C ARG A 835 -12.27 34.26 28.67
N THR A 836 -13.10 33.98 27.66
CA THR A 836 -14.55 34.16 27.81
C THR A 836 -15.14 33.16 28.81
N VAL A 837 -16.22 33.55 29.50
CA VAL A 837 -16.96 32.66 30.42
C VAL A 837 -17.42 31.38 29.72
N GLN A 838 -17.71 31.42 28.41
CA GLN A 838 -18.04 30.21 27.65
C GLN A 838 -16.84 29.25 27.46
N GLU A 839 -15.63 29.76 27.31
CA GLU A 839 -14.40 28.95 27.21
C GLU A 839 -13.97 28.40 28.57
N ASN A 840 -14.05 29.21 29.63
CA ASN A 840 -13.73 28.76 30.98
C ASN A 840 -14.77 27.74 31.49
N ARG A 841 -16.06 27.93 31.21
CA ARG A 841 -17.10 26.90 31.43
C ARG A 841 -16.84 25.61 30.63
N ARG A 842 -16.45 25.70 29.35
CA ARG A 842 -16.06 24.54 28.52
C ARG A 842 -14.86 23.80 29.10
N SER A 843 -13.87 24.54 29.60
CA SER A 843 -12.64 24.01 30.19
C SER A 843 -12.97 23.24 31.48
N VAL A 844 -13.66 23.88 32.44
CA VAL A 844 -14.09 23.23 33.70
C VAL A 844 -15.00 22.02 33.44
N TYR A 845 -15.91 22.08 32.47
CA TYR A 845 -16.74 20.92 32.10
C TYR A 845 -15.93 19.76 31.50
N TYR A 846 -14.88 20.04 30.71
CA TYR A 846 -13.98 19.01 30.19
C TYR A 846 -13.19 18.33 31.32
N LEU A 847 -12.73 19.10 32.31
CA LEU A 847 -12.06 18.58 33.51
C LEU A 847 -12.98 17.69 34.35
N TYR A 848 -14.22 18.13 34.60
CA TYR A 848 -15.27 17.29 35.22
C TYR A 848 -15.49 15.99 34.44
N LYS A 849 -15.59 16.07 33.11
CA LYS A 849 -15.76 14.88 32.25
C LYS A 849 -14.56 13.95 32.35
N TYR A 850 -13.33 14.47 32.40
CA TYR A 850 -12.12 13.66 32.58
C TYR A 850 -12.15 12.92 33.92
N LEU A 851 -12.40 13.61 35.04
CA LEU A 851 -12.47 12.97 36.36
C LEU A 851 -13.50 11.84 36.37
N ARG A 852 -14.71 12.10 35.85
CA ARG A 852 -15.79 11.11 35.78
C ARG A 852 -15.50 9.93 34.86
N LEU A 853 -14.88 10.15 33.69
CA LEU A 853 -14.50 9.05 32.79
C LEU A 853 -13.44 8.14 33.42
N ASN A 854 -12.44 8.74 34.08
CA ASN A 854 -11.31 8.02 34.66
C ASN A 854 -11.56 7.56 36.11
N LYS A 855 -12.81 7.60 36.58
CA LYS A 855 -13.28 7.17 37.92
C LYS A 855 -12.51 7.84 39.08
N LEU A 856 -12.11 9.10 38.89
CA LEU A 856 -11.35 9.89 39.87
C LEU A 856 -12.29 10.69 40.78
N PRO A 857 -11.94 10.87 42.08
CA PRO A 857 -12.76 11.65 42.98
C PRO A 857 -12.81 13.13 42.55
N ILE A 858 -13.99 13.71 42.69
CA ILE A 858 -14.28 15.11 42.38
C ILE A 858 -14.28 15.87 43.70
N GLY A 859 -13.35 16.83 43.86
CA GLY A 859 -13.18 17.57 45.11
C GLY A 859 -13.85 18.95 45.10
N PRO A 860 -13.98 19.61 46.26
CA PRO A 860 -14.62 20.91 46.41
C PRO A 860 -14.06 22.03 45.53
N LEU A 861 -12.79 21.95 45.10
CA LEU A 861 -12.23 22.93 44.16
C LEU A 861 -12.90 22.88 42.78
N VAL A 862 -13.30 21.69 42.32
CA VAL A 862 -13.98 21.50 41.02
C VAL A 862 -15.44 21.96 41.09
N THR A 863 -16.13 21.73 42.20
CA THR A 863 -17.50 22.23 42.42
C THR A 863 -17.52 23.74 42.55
N ARG A 864 -16.61 24.34 43.32
CA ARG A 864 -16.41 25.80 43.42
C ARG A 864 -16.07 26.42 42.07
N ALA A 865 -15.21 25.77 41.28
CA ALA A 865 -14.92 26.19 39.91
C ALA A 865 -16.16 26.12 38.99
N ALA A 866 -16.96 25.06 39.12
CA ALA A 866 -18.21 24.91 38.38
C ALA A 866 -19.23 26.00 38.77
N ILE A 867 -19.45 26.25 40.07
CA ILE A 867 -20.32 27.34 40.57
C ILE A 867 -19.86 28.68 40.00
N ARG A 868 -18.55 29.00 40.07
CA ARG A 868 -18.01 30.25 39.52
C ARG A 868 -18.26 30.40 38.02
N THR A 869 -17.89 29.41 37.21
CA THR A 869 -18.02 29.48 35.73
C THR A 869 -19.45 29.28 35.20
N ASN A 870 -20.39 28.78 36.01
CA ASN A 870 -21.76 28.47 35.56
C ASN A 870 -22.84 29.35 36.19
N ILE A 871 -22.57 29.94 37.35
CA ILE A 871 -23.53 30.74 38.11
C ILE A 871 -22.97 32.15 38.34
N ILE A 872 -21.84 32.27 39.06
CA ILE A 872 -21.37 33.57 39.55
C ILE A 872 -20.91 34.48 38.40
N HIS A 873 -19.96 34.03 37.56
CA HIS A 873 -19.46 34.85 36.44
C HIS A 873 -20.58 35.26 35.46
N PRO A 874 -21.45 34.36 34.99
CA PRO A 874 -22.61 34.77 34.20
C PRO A 874 -23.46 35.84 34.90
N LEU A 875 -23.78 35.71 36.19
CA LEU A 875 -24.62 36.70 36.86
C LEU A 875 -23.90 38.04 37.11
N LEU A 876 -22.58 38.04 37.32
CA LEU A 876 -21.77 39.27 37.36
C LEU A 876 -21.69 39.97 36.00
N GLU A 877 -21.65 39.21 34.91
CA GLU A 877 -21.74 39.72 33.52
C GLU A 877 -23.19 40.05 33.09
N ASN A 878 -24.16 40.05 34.02
CA ASN A 878 -25.59 40.19 33.75
C ASN A 878 -26.12 39.22 32.67
N GLN A 879 -25.63 37.99 32.61
CA GLN A 879 -26.06 36.94 31.69
C GLN A 879 -27.04 35.96 32.33
N PHE A 880 -27.98 35.46 31.53
CA PHE A 880 -29.02 34.54 31.99
C PHE A 880 -28.50 33.10 32.17
N VAL A 881 -28.43 32.67 33.43
CA VAL A 881 -28.23 31.26 33.80
C VAL A 881 -29.54 30.47 33.60
N SER A 882 -29.44 29.32 32.93
CA SER A 882 -30.58 28.42 32.72
C SER A 882 -30.82 27.51 33.93
N SER A 883 -32.08 27.14 34.19
CA SER A 883 -32.44 26.20 35.26
C SER A 883 -31.73 24.85 35.12
N VAL A 884 -31.60 24.31 33.90
CA VAL A 884 -30.86 23.06 33.63
C VAL A 884 -29.39 23.15 34.06
N GLN A 885 -28.78 24.34 33.90
CA GLN A 885 -27.40 24.59 34.32
C GLN A 885 -27.28 24.71 35.85
N LEU A 886 -28.24 25.37 36.52
CA LEU A 886 -28.34 25.37 37.98
C LEU A 886 -28.50 23.93 38.50
N THR A 887 -29.50 23.18 38.03
CA THR A 887 -29.76 21.80 38.46
C THR A 887 -28.56 20.88 38.24
N TRP A 888 -27.77 21.09 37.18
CA TRP A 888 -26.52 20.36 37.00
C TRP A 888 -25.46 20.72 38.05
N VAL A 889 -25.27 22.01 38.36
CA VAL A 889 -24.34 22.45 39.43
C VAL A 889 -24.82 21.97 40.80
N CYS A 890 -26.08 22.18 41.16
CA CYS A 890 -26.61 21.77 42.47
C CYS A 890 -26.52 20.24 42.66
N LYS A 891 -26.77 19.42 41.63
CA LYS A 891 -26.54 17.96 41.70
C LYS A 891 -25.06 17.59 41.85
N LEU A 892 -24.16 18.36 41.24
CA LEU A 892 -22.71 18.15 41.38
C LEU A 892 -22.21 18.55 42.79
N VAL A 893 -22.71 19.65 43.34
CA VAL A 893 -22.40 20.11 44.71
C VAL A 893 -22.98 19.14 45.73
N ALA A 894 -24.25 18.74 45.60
CA ALA A 894 -24.91 17.83 46.54
C ALA A 894 -24.18 16.48 46.70
N HIS A 895 -23.47 16.05 45.65
CA HIS A 895 -22.68 14.82 45.63
C HIS A 895 -21.27 14.95 46.25
N VAL A 896 -20.74 16.17 46.40
CA VAL A 896 -19.33 16.43 46.80
C VAL A 896 -19.20 17.26 48.08
N GLU A 897 -20.01 18.31 48.24
CA GLU A 897 -20.04 19.20 49.41
C GLU A 897 -21.34 19.02 50.24
N GLY A 898 -22.25 18.13 49.82
CA GLY A 898 -23.48 17.77 50.54
C GLY A 898 -24.71 18.58 50.14
N VAL A 899 -25.89 18.02 50.45
CA VAL A 899 -27.20 18.54 50.01
C VAL A 899 -27.47 19.95 50.56
N GLU A 900 -27.09 20.25 51.80
CA GLU A 900 -27.32 21.56 52.40
C GLU A 900 -26.54 22.70 51.72
N VAL A 901 -25.32 22.41 51.24
CA VAL A 901 -24.51 23.37 50.48
C VAL A 901 -25.18 23.64 49.13
N ALA A 902 -25.71 22.60 48.47
CA ALA A 902 -26.47 22.75 47.23
C ALA A 902 -27.77 23.56 47.42
N ARG A 903 -28.56 23.28 48.47
CA ARG A 903 -29.75 24.07 48.82
C ARG A 903 -29.41 25.54 49.10
N ARG A 904 -28.31 25.80 49.82
CA ARG A 904 -27.85 27.17 50.13
C ARG A 904 -27.47 27.93 48.85
N ILE A 905 -26.76 27.30 47.92
CA ILE A 905 -26.43 27.89 46.61
C ILE A 905 -27.69 28.12 45.77
N GLU A 906 -28.65 27.20 45.79
CA GLU A 906 -29.92 27.34 45.09
C GLU A 906 -30.76 28.50 45.64
N ALA A 907 -30.83 28.67 46.96
CA ALA A 907 -31.47 29.82 47.60
C ALA A 907 -30.81 31.16 47.23
N ILE A 908 -29.46 31.24 47.30
CA ILE A 908 -28.70 32.43 46.89
C ILE A 908 -28.92 32.74 45.40
N PHE A 909 -28.94 31.72 44.55
CA PHE A 909 -29.24 31.87 43.13
C PHE A 909 -30.64 32.44 42.88
N PHE A 910 -31.66 31.92 43.57
CA PHE A 910 -33.03 32.42 43.42
C PHE A 910 -33.19 33.85 43.96
N ALA A 911 -32.45 34.24 45.00
CA ALA A 911 -32.39 35.63 45.47
C ALA A 911 -31.79 36.55 44.39
N TRP A 912 -30.54 36.31 43.95
CA TRP A 912 -29.87 37.09 42.89
C TRP A 912 -30.69 37.16 41.60
N ARG A 913 -31.27 36.03 41.17
CA ARG A 913 -32.15 35.96 40.00
C ARG A 913 -33.43 36.77 40.20
N GLY A 914 -34.01 36.72 41.40
CA GLY A 914 -35.17 37.52 41.78
C GLY A 914 -34.87 39.01 41.71
N ASP A 915 -33.70 39.45 42.20
CA ASP A 915 -33.28 40.85 42.17
C ASP A 915 -32.91 41.33 40.76
N LEU A 916 -32.31 40.49 39.92
CA LEU A 916 -32.13 40.76 38.49
C LEU A 916 -33.49 40.94 37.77
N ILE A 917 -34.50 40.14 38.12
CA ILE A 917 -35.88 40.27 37.61
C ILE A 917 -36.54 41.56 38.14
N LYS A 918 -36.37 41.92 39.42
CA LYS A 918 -36.84 43.20 40.00
C LYS A 918 -36.16 44.40 39.34
N HIS A 919 -34.87 44.31 39.05
CA HIS A 919 -34.12 45.35 38.35
C HIS A 919 -34.65 45.53 36.93
N ALA A 920 -34.69 44.45 36.13
CA ALA A 920 -35.19 44.52 34.76
C ALA A 920 -36.67 44.91 34.66
N LYS A 921 -37.52 44.58 35.66
CA LYS A 921 -38.90 45.09 35.74
C LYS A 921 -38.92 46.61 35.98
N ARG A 922 -38.06 47.14 36.88
CA ARG A 922 -37.93 48.59 37.09
C ARG A 922 -37.41 49.30 35.83
N SER A 923 -36.38 48.77 35.17
CA SER A 923 -35.88 49.31 33.91
C SER A 923 -36.94 49.28 32.80
N LEU A 924 -37.70 48.18 32.67
CA LEU A 924 -38.80 48.07 31.70
C LEU A 924 -39.86 49.16 31.92
N HIS A 925 -40.25 49.41 33.17
CA HIS A 925 -41.21 50.48 33.52
C HIS A 925 -40.64 51.88 33.27
N ALA A 926 -39.34 52.11 33.53
CA ALA A 926 -38.68 53.39 33.21
C ALA A 926 -38.69 53.68 31.69
N TYR A 927 -38.61 52.65 30.85
CA TYR A 927 -38.79 52.77 29.39
C TYR A 927 -40.26 52.66 28.93
N GLY A 928 -41.23 52.96 29.80
CA GLY A 928 -42.68 52.97 29.48
C GLY A 928 -43.30 51.60 29.21
N GLY A 929 -42.56 50.50 29.43
CA GLY A 929 -43.04 49.14 29.18
C GLY A 929 -43.87 48.58 30.33
N SER A 930 -44.93 47.84 29.99
CA SER A 930 -45.78 47.11 30.94
C SER A 930 -45.58 45.58 30.83
N GLY A 931 -46.09 44.83 31.82
CA GLY A 931 -46.09 43.37 31.83
C GLY A 931 -44.95 42.70 32.60
N LYS A 932 -44.74 41.40 32.36
CA LYS A 932 -43.73 40.57 33.04
C LYS A 932 -42.37 40.71 32.34
N ALA A 933 -41.31 40.97 33.11
CA ALA A 933 -39.94 41.03 32.60
C ALA A 933 -39.45 39.64 32.14
N SER A 934 -39.63 39.34 30.86
CA SER A 934 -39.19 38.08 30.25
C SER A 934 -37.72 38.14 29.80
N VAL A 935 -37.10 36.98 29.55
CA VAL A 935 -35.70 36.89 29.11
C VAL A 935 -35.45 37.59 27.78
N SER A 936 -36.42 37.57 26.85
CA SER A 936 -36.32 38.34 25.60
C SER A 936 -36.52 39.84 25.84
N THR A 937 -37.40 40.23 26.78
CA THR A 937 -37.56 41.63 27.20
C THR A 937 -36.25 42.19 27.77
N MET A 938 -35.61 41.45 28.68
CA MET A 938 -34.34 41.82 29.30
C MET A 938 -33.22 42.00 28.25
N LYS A 939 -33.09 41.05 27.29
CA LYS A 939 -32.14 41.18 26.17
C LYS A 939 -32.40 42.40 25.29
N ARG A 940 -33.68 42.70 25.01
CA ARG A 940 -34.07 43.88 24.23
C ARG A 940 -33.72 45.21 24.93
N LEU A 941 -33.60 45.20 26.26
CA LEU A 941 -33.21 46.35 27.07
C LEU A 941 -31.69 46.47 27.31
N GLY A 942 -30.86 45.58 26.72
CA GLY A 942 -29.41 45.55 26.97
C GLY A 942 -29.03 45.06 28.37
N LEU A 943 -29.94 44.35 29.06
CA LEU A 943 -29.75 43.82 30.41
C LEU A 943 -29.33 42.34 30.44
N LEU A 944 -29.08 41.72 29.27
CA LEU A 944 -28.73 40.30 29.02
C LEU A 944 -28.15 40.09 27.59
#